data_AF-A0A9E1HV96-F1
#
_entry.id   AF-A0A9E1HV96-F1
#
_cell.length_a   1.000
_cell.length_b   1.000
_cell.length_c   1.000
_cell.angle_alpha   90.00
_cell.angle_beta   90.00
_cell.angle_gamma   90.00
#
_symmetry.space_group_name_H-M   'P 1'
#
loop_
_entity.id
_entity.type
_entity.pdbx_description
1 polymer ?
#
loop_
_entity_poly.entity_id
_entity_poly.type
_entity_poly.pdbx_seq_one_letter_code
_entity_poly.pdbx_strand_id
1 'polypeptide(L)'
;MYRESEIRKLYERLKAQYPQYQLECSGDSLTLKRLYCKIEVNQSGAKLYVNEKLYDQFTSEDVNDTDDLYELIEAFLLDLQHAGMKQGNQTYIFAAKQAAKMGSRFLIGIAMCFTILMIGLITANSPWLLFLIFFIPAASLLILKQMQKKIFQRCWICPACGQPLPMGGKGHSCEMAYVPQCPHCAHVLEQPPELATIQTEYAPQKPLELSHDLPVQSSKLPCILCGSFTIAFSLILLPLIFVPDGNEPLDMAGVWTGVGMLLYLLGFGLALLLCRHAEPEGTKQPMVIVRERMAVTVLGIIVWVLGFVLTLMGVIVAGTPPFAPDVTAFVAIPGVLLFLLGVWMLLAGRNRTLVVFQDNSILYISSWSRKRVFAPGQVASVRLTVNRSIHLLNKDEKKLCAIESNMRGIPRFVEWLESTNLAATLTPAMEKQTKQEEQQESTVQWREEYHTRWHDHIKGIRVGLWVVILLFAAGVVAPIPLYLSGAKFTTVMKIGALAPIPFLTFCLVFAPVLLFGDRPQNATPEWNAMHIHVPLIPCLLIGFAYFWQVGNVWGGWVLQESDSNWGWLLRVLSITAILTVLQVLRTPKRLRVGAGLFMGLVGLSIACGLHYCVNAALIGPAQHYPAVIVDSHADDPDVNDDDYELTIVMDDGSEAEIVVLESIYEMAMHGEPLEVCHLESPFGVIFLDIHTPKINTQG
;
A
#
# COMPACT_ATOMS: atom_id res chain seq x y z
N MET A 1 1.95 29.11 50.24
CA MET A 1 3.03 28.61 51.12
C MET A 1 2.67 27.22 51.58
N TYR A 2 3.51 26.22 51.24
CA TYR A 2 3.21 24.80 51.46
C TYR A 2 3.29 24.42 52.95
N ARG A 3 2.34 23.62 53.44
CA ARG A 3 2.34 23.12 54.83
C ARG A 3 3.25 21.89 54.96
N GLU A 4 3.82 21.68 56.16
CA GLU A 4 4.67 20.51 56.46
C GLU A 4 3.99 19.17 56.10
N SER A 5 2.68 19.07 56.34
CA SER A 5 1.86 17.91 55.97
C SER A 5 1.78 17.65 54.46
N GLU A 6 1.90 18.70 53.64
CA GLU A 6 1.82 18.63 52.18
C GLU A 6 3.18 18.24 51.59
N ILE A 7 4.28 18.80 52.11
CA ILE A 7 5.65 18.39 51.78
C ILE A 7 5.88 16.91 52.14
N ARG A 8 5.34 16.45 53.28
CA ARG A 8 5.40 15.05 53.68
C ARG A 8 4.61 14.12 52.75
N LYS A 9 3.46 14.56 52.23
CA LYS A 9 2.72 13.82 51.19
C LYS A 9 3.51 13.73 49.89
N LEU A 10 4.14 14.83 49.47
CA LEU A 10 5.00 14.88 48.29
C LEU A 10 6.20 13.92 48.44
N TYR A 11 6.83 13.87 49.61
CA TYR A 11 7.91 12.92 49.93
C TYR A 11 7.47 11.46 49.75
N GLU A 12 6.35 11.06 50.36
CA GLU A 12 5.87 9.68 50.26
C GLU A 12 5.52 9.30 48.82
N ARG A 13 4.95 10.24 48.04
CA ARG A 13 4.62 10.03 46.63
C ARG A 13 5.88 9.87 45.77
N LEU A 14 6.87 10.75 45.93
CA LEU A 14 8.13 10.66 45.19
C LEU A 14 8.95 9.43 45.58
N LYS A 15 8.93 9.03 46.87
CA LYS A 15 9.60 7.81 47.35
C LYS A 15 8.94 6.54 46.81
N ALA A 16 7.62 6.51 46.71
CA ALA A 16 6.90 5.40 46.12
C ALA A 16 7.17 5.26 44.62
N GLN A 17 7.29 6.38 43.90
CA GLN A 17 7.49 6.40 42.45
C GLN A 17 8.96 6.22 42.04
N TYR A 18 9.90 6.77 42.81
CA TYR A 18 11.33 6.76 42.53
C TYR A 18 12.16 6.24 43.71
N PRO A 19 11.96 4.97 44.14
CA PRO A 19 12.69 4.39 45.28
C PRO A 19 14.21 4.34 45.08
N GLN A 20 14.69 4.41 43.83
CA GLN A 20 16.10 4.41 43.47
C GLN A 20 16.82 5.74 43.70
N TYR A 21 16.10 6.84 43.97
CA TYR A 21 16.71 8.15 44.22
C TYR A 21 16.94 8.39 45.71
N GLN A 22 17.96 9.17 46.04
CA GLN A 22 18.25 9.53 47.42
C GLN A 22 17.31 10.68 47.83
N LEU A 23 16.29 10.36 48.62
CA LEU A 23 15.35 11.34 49.17
C LEU A 23 15.59 11.54 50.67
N GLU A 24 15.83 12.77 51.07
CA GLU A 24 15.97 13.21 52.46
C GLU A 24 14.83 14.19 52.79
N CYS A 25 14.10 13.97 53.87
CA CYS A 25 13.06 14.87 54.35
C CYS A 25 13.44 15.35 55.75
N SER A 26 13.56 16.66 55.95
CA SER A 26 13.91 17.29 57.23
C SER A 26 12.89 18.38 57.52
N GLY A 27 11.90 18.05 58.33
CA GLY A 27 10.78 18.93 58.72
C GLY A 27 10.12 19.61 57.51
N ASP A 28 10.41 20.90 57.36
CA ASP A 28 9.87 21.80 56.34
C ASP A 28 10.58 21.75 54.97
N SER A 29 11.49 20.79 54.76
CA SER A 29 12.28 20.70 53.54
C SER A 29 12.44 19.26 53.03
N LEU A 30 12.44 19.13 51.71
CA LEU A 30 12.61 17.88 50.97
C LEU A 30 13.78 18.06 49.99
N THR A 31 14.75 17.15 50.03
CA THR A 31 15.86 17.10 49.07
C THR A 31 15.86 15.78 48.31
N LEU A 32 15.91 15.84 46.98
CA LEU A 32 16.04 14.67 46.11
C LEU A 32 17.36 14.77 45.34
N LYS A 33 18.21 13.73 45.44
CA LYS A 33 19.49 13.63 44.72
C LYS A 33 19.48 12.45 43.74
N ARG A 34 19.89 12.74 42.50
CA ARG A 34 20.19 11.80 41.42
C ARG A 34 21.56 12.16 40.84
N LEU A 35 22.21 11.24 40.11
CA LEU A 35 23.40 11.57 39.32
C LEU A 35 23.17 12.83 38.46
N TYR A 36 24.04 13.84 38.62
CA TYR A 36 23.99 15.16 37.98
C TYR A 36 22.77 16.04 38.30
N CYS A 37 21.89 15.66 39.24
CA CYS A 37 20.65 16.38 39.52
C CYS A 37 20.38 16.48 41.03
N LYS A 38 19.99 17.68 41.49
CA LYS A 38 19.56 17.93 42.86
C LYS A 38 18.31 18.79 42.86
N ILE A 39 17.31 18.42 43.66
CA ILE A 39 16.06 19.16 43.82
C ILE A 39 15.89 19.49 45.29
N GLU A 40 15.61 20.74 45.59
CA GLU A 40 15.34 21.24 46.94
C GLU A 40 13.95 21.87 46.97
N VAL A 41 13.07 21.35 47.83
CA VAL A 41 11.71 21.89 48.03
C VAL A 41 11.59 22.36 49.48
N ASN A 42 11.03 23.55 49.67
CA ASN A 42 10.76 24.12 50.97
C ASN A 42 9.40 24.87 50.99
N GLN A 43 9.04 25.49 52.11
CA GLN A 43 7.78 26.24 52.23
C GLN A 43 7.63 27.40 51.23
N SER A 44 8.75 27.96 50.74
CA SER A 44 8.78 29.09 49.80
C SER A 44 8.70 28.67 48.32
N GLY A 45 8.90 27.40 47.99
CA GLY A 45 8.90 26.90 46.61
C GLY A 45 9.93 25.78 46.36
N ALA A 46 10.37 25.64 45.12
CA ALA A 46 11.31 24.59 44.70
C ALA A 46 12.46 25.11 43.84
N LYS A 47 13.64 24.53 44.02
CA LYS A 47 14.85 24.82 43.24
C LYS A 47 15.37 23.55 42.58
N LEU A 48 15.62 23.63 41.28
CA LEU A 48 16.12 22.54 40.46
C LEU A 48 17.57 22.82 40.08
N TYR A 49 18.46 21.86 40.30
CA TYR A 49 19.88 21.98 39.96
C TYR A 49 20.32 20.86 39.02
N VAL A 50 21.12 21.20 38.01
CA VAL A 50 21.77 20.27 37.07
C VAL A 50 23.27 20.56 37.07
N ASN A 51 24.11 19.54 37.25
CA ASN A 51 25.57 19.69 37.35
C ASN A 51 25.99 20.79 38.35
N GLU A 52 25.33 20.83 39.52
CA GLU A 52 25.54 21.82 40.58
C GLU A 52 25.21 23.29 40.21
N LYS A 53 24.63 23.53 39.03
CA LYS A 53 24.13 24.84 38.59
C LYS A 53 22.62 24.91 38.75
N LEU A 54 22.10 26.07 39.19
CA LEU A 54 20.66 26.32 39.24
C LEU A 54 20.09 26.29 37.82
N TYR A 55 19.12 25.41 37.60
CA TYR A 55 18.43 25.23 36.33
C TYR A 55 17.14 26.05 36.29
N ASP A 56 16.30 25.92 37.33
CA ASP A 56 15.04 26.63 37.45
C ASP A 56 14.63 26.80 38.92
N GLN A 57 13.77 27.78 39.22
CA GLN A 57 13.24 28.06 40.54
C GLN A 57 11.76 28.49 40.47
N PHE A 58 10.92 27.78 41.23
CA PHE A 58 9.49 28.09 41.37
C PHE A 58 9.22 28.67 42.75
N THR A 59 8.37 29.69 42.85
CA THR A 59 7.88 30.19 44.14
C THR A 59 6.51 29.59 44.45
N SER A 60 6.10 29.62 45.73
CA SER A 60 4.76 29.16 46.13
C SER A 60 3.60 30.06 45.64
N GLU A 61 3.90 31.13 44.91
CA GLU A 61 2.92 31.99 44.23
C GLU A 61 2.72 31.58 42.76
N ASP A 62 3.75 30.99 42.13
CA ASP A 62 3.69 30.50 40.74
C ASP A 62 2.97 29.15 40.61
N VAL A 63 2.99 28.37 41.69
CA VAL A 63 2.45 27.01 41.75
C VAL A 63 1.60 26.89 43.02
N ASN A 64 0.29 26.77 42.84
CA ASN A 64 -0.69 26.93 43.93
C ASN A 64 -1.00 25.63 44.67
N ASP A 65 -0.74 24.46 44.10
CA ASP A 65 -0.95 23.15 44.71
C ASP A 65 0.33 22.28 44.66
N THR A 66 0.50 21.43 45.67
CA THR A 66 1.54 20.39 45.72
C THR A 66 1.45 19.36 44.61
N ASP A 67 0.26 19.16 44.02
CA ASP A 67 0.10 18.29 42.85
C ASP A 67 0.75 18.92 41.61
N ASP A 68 0.55 20.21 41.37
CA ASP A 68 1.21 20.94 40.28
C ASP A 68 2.74 20.95 40.47
N LEU A 69 3.20 21.07 41.72
CA LEU A 69 4.62 21.01 42.04
C LEU A 69 5.21 19.61 41.79
N TYR A 70 4.46 18.56 42.08
CA TYR A 70 4.85 17.18 41.75
C TYR A 70 4.98 17.01 40.23
N GLU A 71 4.01 17.51 39.45
CA GLU A 71 4.03 17.42 37.99
C GLU A 71 5.25 18.14 37.39
N LEU A 72 5.62 19.32 37.91
CA LEU A 72 6.80 20.05 37.47
C LEU A 72 8.11 19.31 37.79
N ILE A 73 8.21 18.72 38.99
CA ILE A 73 9.36 17.91 39.39
C ILE A 73 9.44 16.64 38.54
N GLU A 74 8.31 16.00 38.28
CA GLU A 74 8.22 14.81 37.43
C GLU A 74 8.62 15.12 35.99
N ALA A 75 8.09 16.20 35.41
CA ALA A 75 8.45 16.67 34.07
C ALA A 75 9.96 16.92 33.94
N PHE A 76 10.56 17.60 34.92
CA PHE A 76 12.01 17.84 34.94
C PHE A 76 12.84 16.55 35.05
N LEU A 77 12.42 15.62 35.91
CA LEU A 77 13.10 14.31 36.04
C LEU A 77 13.01 13.49 34.75
N LEU A 78 11.86 13.54 34.06
CA LEU A 78 11.64 12.91 32.76
C LEU A 78 12.48 13.55 31.66
N ASP A 79 12.62 14.88 31.64
CA ASP A 79 13.45 15.60 30.68
C ASP A 79 14.94 15.22 30.82
N LEU A 80 15.43 15.12 32.05
CA LEU A 80 16.80 14.66 32.30
C LEU A 80 17.00 13.20 31.89
N GLN A 81 16.02 12.33 32.17
CA GLN A 81 16.05 10.94 31.70
C GLN A 81 16.08 10.87 30.17
N HIS A 82 15.29 11.72 29.50
CA HIS A 82 15.22 11.80 28.04
C HIS A 82 16.53 12.28 27.41
N ALA A 83 17.17 13.28 28.03
CA ALA A 83 18.51 13.73 27.62
C ALA A 83 19.54 12.60 27.72
N GLY A 84 19.51 11.86 28.84
CA GLY A 84 20.35 10.68 29.06
C GLY A 84 20.13 9.56 28.03
N MET A 85 18.88 9.28 27.66
CA MET A 85 18.54 8.28 26.64
C MET A 85 18.99 8.67 25.22
N LYS A 86 19.02 9.96 24.90
CA LYS A 86 19.38 10.46 23.56
C LYS A 86 20.87 10.57 23.33
N GLN A 87 21.62 11.02 24.33
CA GLN A 87 23.03 11.40 24.17
C GLN A 87 23.92 10.94 25.33
N GLY A 88 23.38 10.83 26.55
CA GLY A 88 24.16 10.56 27.76
C GLY A 88 24.60 9.11 27.95
N ASN A 89 23.78 8.12 27.59
CA ASN A 89 24.03 6.70 27.88
C ASN A 89 24.33 5.88 26.61
N GLN A 90 25.61 5.66 26.32
CA GLN A 90 26.06 4.97 25.10
C GLN A 90 25.61 3.51 25.05
N THR A 91 25.55 2.82 26.19
CA THR A 91 25.05 1.43 26.27
C THR A 91 23.57 1.37 25.91
N TYR A 92 22.79 2.35 26.36
CA TYR A 92 21.35 2.44 26.08
C TYR A 92 21.11 2.76 24.60
N ILE A 93 21.85 3.74 24.07
CA ILE A 93 21.78 4.14 22.66
C ILE A 93 22.17 2.98 21.73
N PHE A 94 23.23 2.24 22.06
CA PHE A 94 23.67 1.09 21.28
C PHE A 94 22.62 -0.02 21.25
N ALA A 95 22.09 -0.41 22.41
CA ALA A 95 21.04 -1.43 22.51
C ALA A 95 19.75 -1.00 21.77
N ALA A 96 19.36 0.28 21.91
CA ALA A 96 18.23 0.86 21.20
C ALA A 96 18.44 0.89 19.67
N LYS A 97 19.62 1.28 19.19
CA LYS A 97 19.95 1.34 17.76
C LYS A 97 19.99 -0.04 17.12
N GLN A 98 20.51 -1.04 17.82
CA GLN A 98 20.54 -2.42 17.34
C GLN A 98 19.12 -3.02 17.25
N ALA A 99 18.28 -2.76 18.25
CA ALA A 99 16.86 -3.13 18.21
C ALA A 99 16.12 -2.42 17.07
N ALA A 100 16.38 -1.13 16.84
CA ALA A 100 15.78 -0.35 15.75
C ALA A 100 16.21 -0.84 14.36
N LYS A 101 17.49 -1.19 14.17
CA LYS A 101 18.02 -1.70 12.88
C LYS A 101 17.38 -3.03 12.49
N MET A 102 17.28 -3.97 13.44
CA MET A 102 16.70 -5.29 13.17
C MET A 102 15.18 -5.23 13.07
N GLY A 103 14.54 -4.38 13.90
CA GLY A 103 13.12 -4.09 13.82
C GLY A 103 12.72 -3.43 12.49
N SER A 104 13.53 -2.50 11.98
CA SER A 104 13.31 -1.86 10.68
C SER A 104 13.37 -2.86 9.52
N ARG A 105 14.38 -3.75 9.50
CA ARG A 105 14.47 -4.82 8.48
C ARG A 105 13.26 -5.75 8.49
N PHE A 106 12.79 -6.12 9.68
CA PHE A 106 11.58 -6.93 9.83
C PHE A 106 10.33 -6.18 9.38
N LEU A 107 10.18 -4.90 9.75
CA LEU A 107 9.06 -4.05 9.31
C LEU A 107 9.07 -3.81 7.80
N ILE A 108 10.23 -3.72 7.15
CA ILE A 108 10.35 -3.62 5.69
C ILE A 108 9.88 -4.92 5.03
N GLY A 109 10.27 -6.09 5.56
CA GLY A 109 9.78 -7.40 5.09
C GLY A 109 8.26 -7.55 5.25
N ILE A 110 7.73 -7.15 6.40
CA ILE A 110 6.27 -7.13 6.64
C ILE A 110 5.57 -6.12 5.74
N ALA A 111 6.16 -4.95 5.49
CA ALA A 111 5.60 -3.94 4.58
C ALA A 111 5.51 -4.45 3.14
N MET A 112 6.52 -5.17 2.64
CA MET A 112 6.47 -5.82 1.32
C MET A 112 5.36 -6.88 1.25
N CYS A 113 5.23 -7.71 2.29
CA CYS A 113 4.15 -8.69 2.40
C CYS A 113 2.77 -8.01 2.47
N PHE A 114 2.68 -6.89 3.20
CA PHE A 114 1.47 -6.07 3.30
C PHE A 114 1.11 -5.40 1.99
N THR A 115 2.08 -4.93 1.20
CA THR A 115 1.81 -4.37 -0.13
C THR A 115 1.29 -5.43 -1.10
N ILE A 116 1.82 -6.66 -1.05
CA ILE A 116 1.31 -7.79 -1.85
C ILE A 116 -0.13 -8.14 -1.42
N LEU A 117 -0.41 -8.14 -0.11
CA LEU A 117 -1.75 -8.38 0.44
C LEU A 117 -2.73 -7.23 0.16
N MET A 118 -2.27 -5.98 0.11
CA MET A 118 -3.07 -4.82 -0.25
C MET A 118 -3.39 -4.81 -1.75
N ILE A 119 -2.42 -5.19 -2.60
CA ILE A 119 -2.66 -5.44 -4.03
C ILE A 119 -3.70 -6.56 -4.17
N GLY A 120 -3.57 -7.64 -3.38
CA GLY A 120 -4.55 -8.70 -3.25
C GLY A 120 -5.92 -8.25 -2.71
N LEU A 121 -5.99 -7.30 -1.77
CA LEU A 121 -7.24 -6.76 -1.21
C LEU A 121 -7.94 -5.85 -2.21
N ILE A 122 -7.18 -5.02 -2.94
CA ILE A 122 -7.69 -4.14 -3.99
C ILE A 122 -8.20 -4.96 -5.18
N THR A 123 -7.56 -6.09 -5.50
CA THR A 123 -7.97 -6.99 -6.58
C THR A 123 -9.06 -8.00 -6.17
N ALA A 124 -9.13 -8.45 -4.91
CA ALA A 124 -10.03 -9.51 -4.45
C ALA A 124 -11.16 -9.06 -3.50
N ASN A 125 -11.18 -7.79 -3.07
CA ASN A 125 -12.16 -7.14 -2.16
C ASN A 125 -12.70 -8.03 -1.03
N SER A 126 -11.80 -8.77 -0.38
CA SER A 126 -12.11 -9.83 0.58
C SER A 126 -12.03 -9.31 2.03
N PRO A 127 -13.10 -9.43 2.84
CA PRO A 127 -13.05 -9.06 4.25
C PRO A 127 -12.14 -9.96 5.10
N TRP A 128 -11.73 -11.13 4.59
CA TRP A 128 -10.72 -12.01 5.23
C TRP A 128 -9.29 -11.55 4.95
N LEU A 129 -9.03 -10.95 3.79
CA LEU A 129 -7.79 -10.22 3.56
C LEU A 129 -7.73 -8.98 4.46
N LEU A 130 -8.87 -8.35 4.78
CA LEU A 130 -8.96 -7.36 5.86
C LEU A 130 -8.55 -7.96 7.22
N PHE A 131 -8.99 -9.17 7.58
CA PHE A 131 -8.48 -9.86 8.76
C PHE A 131 -6.97 -10.06 8.71
N LEU A 132 -6.38 -10.51 7.59
CA LEU A 132 -4.91 -10.61 7.46
C LEU A 132 -4.23 -9.24 7.54
N ILE A 133 -4.83 -8.20 6.97
CA ILE A 133 -4.39 -6.80 7.05
C ILE A 133 -4.47 -6.26 8.48
N PHE A 134 -5.37 -6.76 9.34
CA PHE A 134 -5.42 -6.39 10.75
C PHE A 134 -4.58 -7.32 11.65
N PHE A 135 -4.48 -8.59 11.30
CA PHE A 135 -3.82 -9.63 12.10
C PHE A 135 -2.32 -9.69 11.85
N ILE A 136 -1.85 -9.43 10.63
CA ILE A 136 -0.41 -9.39 10.31
C ILE A 136 0.28 -8.24 11.02
N PRO A 137 -0.27 -7.02 11.10
CA PRO A 137 0.31 -5.95 11.92
C PRO A 137 0.30 -6.35 13.40
N ALA A 138 -0.80 -6.88 13.94
CA ALA A 138 -0.87 -7.31 15.34
C ALA A 138 0.13 -8.44 15.68
N ALA A 139 0.20 -9.49 14.85
CA ALA A 139 1.13 -10.60 15.00
C ALA A 139 2.59 -10.16 14.78
N SER A 140 2.83 -9.27 13.82
CA SER A 140 4.17 -8.68 13.59
C SER A 140 4.61 -7.84 14.78
N LEU A 141 3.72 -7.13 15.47
CA LEU A 141 4.04 -6.41 16.71
C LEU A 141 4.42 -7.38 17.84
N LEU A 142 3.76 -8.54 17.95
CA LEU A 142 4.13 -9.58 18.92
C LEU A 142 5.51 -10.19 18.62
N ILE A 143 5.78 -10.49 17.35
CA ILE A 143 7.09 -11.02 16.90
C ILE A 143 8.17 -9.95 17.09
N LEU A 144 7.91 -8.69 16.73
CA LEU A 144 8.81 -7.56 16.93
C LEU A 144 9.13 -7.38 18.41
N LYS A 145 8.14 -7.51 19.30
CA LYS A 145 8.33 -7.45 20.75
C LYS A 145 9.20 -8.59 21.29
N GLN A 146 9.00 -9.81 20.80
CA GLN A 146 9.85 -10.94 21.16
C GLN A 146 11.29 -10.78 20.66
N MET A 147 11.46 -10.25 19.44
CA MET A 147 12.78 -9.96 18.88
C MET A 147 13.49 -8.86 19.66
N GLN A 148 12.81 -7.76 19.97
CA GLN A 148 13.36 -6.68 20.80
C GLN A 148 13.78 -7.20 22.18
N LYS A 149 12.96 -8.04 22.83
CA LYS A 149 13.32 -8.69 24.10
C LYS A 149 14.63 -9.48 24.00
N LYS A 150 14.77 -10.34 22.98
CA LYS A 150 16.01 -11.12 22.76
C LYS A 150 17.22 -10.22 22.48
N ILE A 151 17.03 -9.10 21.77
CA ILE A 151 18.11 -8.14 21.49
C ILE A 151 18.51 -7.39 22.76
N PHE A 152 17.55 -6.92 23.56
CA PHE A 152 17.85 -6.25 24.82
C PHE A 152 18.56 -7.19 25.80
N GLN A 153 18.14 -8.45 25.91
CA GLN A 153 18.85 -9.45 26.72
C GLN A 153 20.31 -9.67 26.30
N ARG A 154 20.64 -9.40 25.03
CA ARG A 154 21.99 -9.58 24.49
C ARG A 154 22.83 -8.29 24.51
N CYS A 155 22.21 -7.13 24.40
CA CYS A 155 22.88 -5.85 24.21
C CYS A 155 22.76 -4.90 25.43
N TRP A 156 21.83 -5.13 26.35
CA TRP A 156 21.62 -4.35 27.57
C TRP A 156 22.42 -4.94 28.74
N ILE A 157 23.74 -4.85 28.62
CA ILE A 157 24.70 -5.44 29.55
C ILE A 157 25.68 -4.36 29.98
N CYS A 158 26.07 -4.37 31.26
CA CYS A 158 27.07 -3.43 31.78
C CYS A 158 28.44 -3.68 31.13
N PRO A 159 29.08 -2.68 30.50
CA PRO A 159 30.38 -2.85 29.85
C PRO A 159 31.52 -3.13 30.84
N ALA A 160 31.37 -2.74 32.11
CA ALA A 160 32.42 -2.90 33.13
C ALA A 160 32.38 -4.27 33.85
N CYS A 161 31.19 -4.81 34.14
CA CYS A 161 31.05 -6.05 34.92
C CYS A 161 30.38 -7.20 34.16
N GLY A 162 29.89 -6.98 32.93
CA GLY A 162 29.27 -8.01 32.10
C GLY A 162 27.91 -8.52 32.59
N GLN A 163 27.36 -7.96 33.67
CA GLN A 163 26.05 -8.34 34.20
C GLN A 163 24.92 -7.66 33.41
N PRO A 164 23.77 -8.34 33.21
CA PRO A 164 22.62 -7.76 32.52
C PRO A 164 22.03 -6.61 33.34
N LEU A 165 21.68 -5.51 32.66
CA LEU A 165 21.07 -4.34 33.29
C LEU A 165 19.55 -4.55 33.44
N PRO A 166 18.90 -3.87 34.41
CA PRO A 166 17.51 -4.11 34.73
C PRO A 166 16.56 -3.80 33.56
N MET A 167 15.51 -4.61 33.44
CA MET A 167 14.41 -4.46 32.48
C MET A 167 13.18 -3.95 33.24
N GLY A 168 12.49 -2.98 32.67
CA GLY A 168 11.29 -2.34 33.24
C GLY A 168 9.98 -2.84 32.61
N GLY A 169 8.89 -2.62 33.33
CA GLY A 169 7.51 -2.89 32.89
C GLY A 169 6.69 -3.69 33.91
N LYS A 170 5.47 -3.21 34.25
CA LYS A 170 4.48 -4.05 34.96
C LYS A 170 3.80 -4.96 33.92
N GLY A 171 3.99 -6.27 34.03
CA GLY A 171 3.33 -7.27 33.18
C GLY A 171 4.11 -7.66 31.92
N HIS A 172 3.41 -7.78 30.78
CA HIS A 172 3.95 -8.35 29.54
C HIS A 172 4.81 -7.39 28.68
N SER A 173 5.05 -6.13 29.09
CA SER A 173 5.95 -5.21 28.35
C SER A 173 7.42 -5.49 28.70
N CYS A 174 8.28 -5.57 27.68
CA CYS A 174 9.72 -5.70 27.87
C CYS A 174 10.37 -4.40 27.45
N GLU A 175 10.55 -3.49 28.40
CA GLU A 175 11.26 -2.22 28.19
C GLU A 175 12.59 -2.25 28.94
N MET A 176 13.60 -1.55 28.44
CA MET A 176 14.83 -1.36 29.20
C MET A 176 14.52 -0.37 30.33
N ALA A 177 14.76 -0.75 31.59
CA ALA A 177 14.68 0.21 32.68
C ALA A 177 15.87 1.15 32.56
N TYR A 178 15.63 2.44 32.36
CA TYR A 178 16.70 3.41 32.25
C TYR A 178 17.46 3.48 33.58
N VAL A 179 18.79 3.29 33.52
CA VAL A 179 19.65 3.41 34.69
C VAL A 179 20.84 4.33 34.39
N PRO A 180 21.07 5.36 35.22
CA PRO A 180 22.20 6.28 35.06
C PRO A 180 23.53 5.64 35.46
N GLN A 181 23.48 4.62 36.32
CA GLN A 181 24.63 3.87 36.85
C GLN A 181 24.29 2.39 36.95
N CYS A 182 25.29 1.53 36.83
CA CYS A 182 25.10 0.10 37.01
C CYS A 182 24.77 -0.24 38.48
N PRO A 183 23.65 -0.91 38.78
CA PRO A 183 23.27 -1.26 40.15
C PRO A 183 24.20 -2.32 40.79
N HIS A 184 24.98 -3.06 39.99
CA HIS A 184 25.86 -4.12 40.48
C HIS A 184 27.26 -3.64 40.82
N CYS A 185 27.82 -2.70 40.04
CA CYS A 185 29.21 -2.26 40.20
C CYS A 185 29.37 -0.73 40.32
N ALA A 186 28.26 0.02 40.40
CA ALA A 186 28.22 1.48 40.48
C ALA A 186 28.92 2.22 39.32
N HIS A 187 29.26 1.51 38.22
CA HIS A 187 29.86 2.13 37.05
C HIS A 187 28.89 3.15 36.43
N VAL A 188 29.37 4.37 36.19
CA VAL A 188 28.59 5.45 35.61
C VAL A 188 28.37 5.18 34.12
N LEU A 189 27.10 5.10 33.70
CA LEU A 189 26.71 4.82 32.31
C LEU A 189 26.30 6.09 31.55
N GLU A 190 25.92 7.15 32.27
CA GLU A 190 25.41 8.41 31.74
C GLU A 190 26.48 9.52 31.78
N GLN A 191 26.62 10.27 30.67
CA GLN A 191 27.45 11.47 30.57
C GLN A 191 26.70 12.72 31.09
N PRO A 192 27.41 13.76 31.56
CA PRO A 192 26.79 14.97 32.10
C PRO A 192 25.91 15.67 31.04
N PRO A 193 24.65 16.01 31.37
CA PRO A 193 23.71 16.57 30.39
C PRO A 193 23.96 18.09 30.17
N GLU A 194 23.93 18.53 28.91
CA GLU A 194 23.95 19.95 28.50
C GLU A 194 22.51 20.43 28.25
N LEU A 195 21.82 20.96 29.27
CA LEU A 195 20.53 21.64 29.08
C LEU A 195 20.72 23.16 29.03
N ALA A 196 20.05 23.82 28.08
CA ALA A 196 19.97 25.27 28.01
C ALA A 196 19.01 25.80 29.10
N THR A 197 19.43 26.86 29.82
CA THR A 197 18.64 27.51 30.87
C THR A 197 17.45 28.24 30.23
N ILE A 198 16.22 27.96 30.70
CA ILE A 198 15.01 28.66 30.24
C ILE A 198 14.86 29.94 31.07
N GLN A 199 14.74 31.11 30.43
CA GLN A 199 14.31 32.35 31.07
C GLN A 199 12.82 32.60 30.80
N THR A 200 12.10 32.92 31.87
CA THR A 200 10.64 33.06 31.95
C THR A 200 10.18 34.46 31.54
N GLU A 201 9.14 34.55 30.70
CA GLU A 201 8.43 35.82 30.40
C GLU A 201 6.92 35.57 30.53
N TYR A 202 6.22 36.42 31.30
CA TYR A 202 4.78 36.32 31.62
C TYR A 202 4.03 37.63 31.30
N ALA A 203 2.76 37.48 30.85
CA ALA A 203 1.56 38.35 31.00
C ALA A 203 0.83 38.69 29.65
N PRO A 204 -0.45 39.14 29.67
CA PRO A 204 -1.71 38.42 29.89
C PRO A 204 -2.70 38.47 28.68
N GLN A 205 -3.84 37.78 28.77
CA GLN A 205 -4.75 37.34 27.68
C GLN A 205 -5.51 38.40 26.83
N LYS A 206 -5.67 38.04 25.53
CA LYS A 206 -6.72 38.30 24.50
C LYS A 206 -6.52 39.57 23.62
N PRO A 207 -6.44 39.48 22.26
CA PRO A 207 -7.19 38.60 21.33
C PRO A 207 -6.31 37.65 20.50
N LEU A 208 -6.89 36.48 20.11
CA LEU A 208 -6.29 35.39 19.29
C LEU A 208 -4.76 35.49 19.19
N GLU A 209 -4.09 35.10 20.28
CA GLU A 209 -2.63 35.17 20.39
C GLU A 209 -1.96 34.38 19.28
N LEU A 210 -0.90 35.00 18.73
CA LEU A 210 -0.01 34.45 17.73
C LEU A 210 0.71 33.22 18.34
N SER A 211 0.17 32.03 18.10
CA SER A 211 0.76 30.78 18.59
C SER A 211 2.00 30.39 17.77
N HIS A 212 3.01 29.91 18.48
CA HIS A 212 4.33 29.50 17.97
C HIS A 212 4.31 28.21 17.11
N ASP A 213 3.14 27.56 16.94
CA ASP A 213 2.98 26.31 16.19
C ASP A 213 2.27 26.50 14.83
N LEU A 214 2.80 27.38 13.99
CA LEU A 214 2.40 27.44 12.59
C LEU A 214 2.90 26.18 11.86
N PRO A 215 2.08 25.56 10.98
CA PRO A 215 2.49 24.36 10.27
C PRO A 215 3.77 24.64 9.47
N VAL A 216 4.85 23.96 9.89
CA VAL A 216 6.19 24.07 9.30
C VAL A 216 6.15 23.60 7.84
N GLN A 217 6.95 24.27 7.00
CA GLN A 217 7.08 23.91 5.59
C GLN A 217 7.54 22.46 5.43
N SER A 218 6.91 21.72 4.51
CA SER A 218 7.37 20.39 4.10
C SER A 218 8.83 20.47 3.64
N SER A 219 9.63 19.45 3.99
CA SER A 219 11.02 19.34 3.54
C SER A 219 11.13 19.51 2.02
N LYS A 220 12.17 20.22 1.58
CA LYS A 220 12.52 20.43 0.17
C LYS A 220 13.13 19.16 -0.46
N LEU A 221 13.58 18.24 0.38
CA LEU A 221 14.33 17.04 0.00
C LEU A 221 13.60 16.16 -1.02
N PRO A 222 12.29 15.84 -0.88
CA PRO A 222 11.60 14.94 -1.81
C PRO A 222 11.59 15.43 -3.26
N CYS A 223 11.31 16.72 -3.48
CA CYS A 223 11.32 17.28 -4.83
C CYS A 223 12.74 17.38 -5.41
N ILE A 224 13.74 17.66 -4.57
CA ILE A 224 15.14 17.69 -5.01
C ILE A 224 15.58 16.30 -5.43
N LEU A 225 15.34 15.28 -4.60
CA LEU A 225 15.70 13.91 -4.91
C LEU A 225 14.98 13.41 -6.16
N CYS A 226 13.64 13.44 -6.20
CA CYS A 226 12.87 12.97 -7.35
C CYS A 226 13.23 13.74 -8.64
N GLY A 227 13.39 15.07 -8.56
CA GLY A 227 13.79 15.89 -9.70
C GLY A 227 15.19 15.54 -10.21
N SER A 228 16.18 15.46 -9.32
CA SER A 228 17.55 15.09 -9.67
C SER A 228 17.64 13.67 -10.25
N PHE A 229 16.94 12.70 -9.67
CA PHE A 229 16.87 11.33 -10.19
C PHE A 229 16.25 11.28 -11.58
N THR A 230 15.12 11.96 -11.79
CA THR A 230 14.46 12.02 -13.10
C THR A 230 15.41 12.58 -14.16
N ILE A 231 16.09 13.70 -13.86
CA ILE A 231 17.03 14.35 -14.77
C ILE A 231 18.23 13.46 -15.06
N ALA A 232 18.84 12.86 -14.03
CA ALA A 232 20.02 12.01 -14.19
C ALA A 232 19.74 10.84 -15.12
N PHE A 233 18.65 10.09 -14.88
CA PHE A 233 18.25 8.98 -15.74
C PHE A 233 17.89 9.45 -17.15
N SER A 234 17.16 10.55 -17.29
CA SER A 234 16.79 11.08 -18.61
C SER A 234 18.03 11.45 -19.44
N LEU A 235 19.04 12.07 -18.81
CA LEU A 235 20.29 12.44 -19.46
C LEU A 235 21.20 11.24 -19.77
N ILE A 236 21.14 10.17 -18.99
CA ILE A 236 21.89 8.93 -19.22
C ILE A 236 21.26 8.12 -20.36
N LEU A 237 19.93 7.98 -20.39
CA LEU A 237 19.21 7.19 -21.38
C LEU A 237 19.11 7.89 -22.75
N LEU A 238 19.12 9.22 -22.78
CA LEU A 238 19.03 9.99 -24.03
C LEU A 238 20.14 9.68 -25.05
N PRO A 239 21.43 9.56 -24.70
CA PRO A 239 22.44 9.12 -25.65
C PRO A 239 22.38 7.61 -25.93
N LEU A 240 21.97 6.79 -24.94
CA LEU A 240 21.90 5.33 -25.09
C LEU A 240 20.87 4.89 -26.12
N ILE A 241 19.76 5.62 -26.29
CA ILE A 241 18.74 5.28 -27.30
C ILE A 241 19.23 5.42 -28.74
N PHE A 242 20.37 6.08 -28.96
CA PHE A 242 21.02 6.19 -30.27
C PHE A 242 22.13 5.15 -30.47
N VAL A 243 22.40 4.31 -29.48
CA VAL A 243 23.36 3.22 -29.58
C VAL A 243 22.63 2.00 -30.15
N PRO A 244 23.04 1.47 -31.31
CA PRO A 244 22.42 0.27 -31.88
C PRO A 244 22.79 -0.97 -31.04
N ASP A 245 21.80 -1.83 -30.75
CA ASP A 245 22.02 -3.16 -30.19
C ASP A 245 22.43 -4.11 -31.32
N GLY A 246 23.74 -4.29 -31.49
CA GLY A 246 24.30 -5.23 -32.47
C GLY A 246 24.25 -4.74 -33.92
N ASN A 247 23.92 -5.64 -34.86
CA ASN A 247 23.95 -5.39 -36.31
C ASN A 247 22.59 -4.91 -36.88
N GLU A 248 21.57 -4.73 -36.05
CA GLU A 248 20.25 -4.30 -36.50
C GLU A 248 20.15 -2.77 -36.66
N PRO A 249 19.56 -2.28 -37.76
CA PRO A 249 19.37 -0.85 -37.96
C PRO A 249 18.34 -0.29 -36.96
N LEU A 250 18.66 0.85 -36.34
CA LEU A 250 17.76 1.57 -35.44
C LEU A 250 16.42 1.88 -36.13
N ASP A 251 15.31 1.54 -35.46
CA ASP A 251 14.00 2.00 -35.88
C ASP A 251 13.81 3.47 -35.47
N MET A 252 13.88 4.37 -36.44
CA MET A 252 13.78 5.81 -36.21
C MET A 252 12.45 6.21 -35.55
N ALA A 253 11.35 5.50 -35.81
CA ALA A 253 10.06 5.83 -35.19
C ALA A 253 10.07 5.52 -33.68
N GLY A 254 10.68 4.40 -33.29
CA GLY A 254 10.91 4.04 -31.90
C GLY A 254 11.84 5.01 -31.17
N VAL A 255 12.97 5.35 -31.81
CA VAL A 255 13.93 6.34 -31.28
C VAL A 255 13.27 7.70 -31.03
N TRP A 256 12.51 8.24 -31.99
CA TRP A 256 11.80 9.52 -31.79
C TRP A 256 10.76 9.46 -30.67
N THR A 257 10.08 8.32 -30.52
CA THR A 257 9.09 8.09 -29.46
C THR A 257 9.76 8.08 -28.09
N GLY A 258 10.87 7.34 -27.94
CA GLY A 258 11.66 7.32 -26.71
C GLY A 258 12.29 8.67 -26.37
N VAL A 259 12.82 9.41 -27.35
CA VAL A 259 13.31 10.78 -27.17
C VAL A 259 12.20 11.71 -26.66
N GLY A 260 10.99 11.62 -27.23
CA GLY A 260 9.84 12.40 -26.77
C GLY A 260 9.50 12.16 -25.30
N MET A 261 9.50 10.89 -24.88
CA MET A 261 9.26 10.50 -23.47
C MET A 261 10.38 10.97 -22.54
N LEU A 262 11.64 10.88 -22.95
CA LEU A 262 12.78 11.36 -22.17
C LEU A 262 12.79 12.89 -22.02
N LEU A 263 12.44 13.64 -23.06
CA LEU A 263 12.28 15.10 -22.98
C LEU A 263 11.12 15.50 -22.05
N TYR A 264 10.03 14.74 -22.08
CA TYR A 264 8.92 14.88 -21.15
C TYR A 264 9.38 14.67 -19.69
N LEU A 265 10.08 13.56 -19.40
CA LEU A 265 10.64 13.30 -18.06
C LEU A 265 11.60 14.41 -17.62
N LEU A 266 12.49 14.84 -18.51
CA LEU A 266 13.43 15.93 -18.25
C LEU A 266 12.72 17.24 -17.89
N GLY A 267 11.68 17.62 -18.64
CA GLY A 267 10.91 18.84 -18.40
C GLY A 267 10.25 18.87 -17.03
N PHE A 268 9.66 17.77 -16.58
CA PHE A 268 9.02 17.67 -15.28
C PHE A 268 10.02 17.43 -14.13
N GLY A 269 11.15 16.77 -14.39
CA GLY A 269 12.28 16.73 -13.47
C GLY A 269 12.82 18.13 -13.18
N LEU A 270 12.96 18.97 -14.22
CA LEU A 270 13.30 20.38 -14.08
C LEU A 270 12.22 21.16 -13.33
N ALA A 271 10.93 20.90 -13.60
CA ALA A 271 9.84 21.54 -12.85
C ALA A 271 9.92 21.24 -11.34
N LEU A 272 10.22 20.00 -10.93
CA LEU A 272 10.42 19.64 -9.52
C LEU A 272 11.57 20.42 -8.86
N LEU A 273 12.63 20.74 -9.63
CA LEU A 273 13.78 21.51 -9.15
C LEU A 273 13.52 23.02 -9.15
N LEU A 274 12.88 23.55 -10.20
CA LEU A 274 12.80 24.98 -10.52
C LEU A 274 11.50 25.64 -10.04
N CYS A 275 10.38 24.91 -9.91
CA CYS A 275 9.14 25.44 -9.37
C CYS A 275 9.26 25.61 -7.84
N ARG A 276 10.14 26.52 -7.42
CA ARG A 276 10.39 26.88 -6.02
C ARG A 276 9.51 28.06 -5.63
N HIS A 277 8.95 27.99 -4.44
CA HIS A 277 8.46 29.17 -3.74
C HIS A 277 9.52 29.67 -2.74
N ALA A 278 9.81 30.97 -2.77
CA ALA A 278 10.52 31.67 -1.73
C ALA A 278 9.48 32.28 -0.78
N GLU A 279 9.58 32.00 0.52
CA GLU A 279 8.66 32.55 1.53
C GLU A 279 8.62 34.07 1.44
N PRO A 280 7.47 34.71 1.71
CA PRO A 280 7.36 36.15 1.72
C PRO A 280 8.35 36.74 2.72
N GLU A 281 9.34 37.48 2.23
CA GLU A 281 10.31 38.20 3.05
C GLU A 281 9.58 39.21 3.96
N GLY A 282 9.53 38.88 5.25
CA GLY A 282 9.72 39.79 6.38
C GLY A 282 8.71 40.90 6.67
N THR A 283 7.66 41.13 5.87
CA THR A 283 6.86 42.38 6.04
C THR A 283 5.50 42.22 6.72
N LYS A 284 4.91 41.02 6.79
CA LYS A 284 3.57 40.83 7.41
C LYS A 284 3.48 39.52 8.20
N GLN A 285 3.06 39.61 9.46
CA GLN A 285 2.86 38.43 10.31
C GLN A 285 1.60 37.64 9.87
N PRO A 286 1.71 36.33 9.60
CA PRO A 286 0.58 35.50 9.22
C PRO A 286 -0.28 35.12 10.44
N MET A 287 -1.60 35.23 10.30
CA MET A 287 -2.58 34.77 11.31
C MET A 287 -2.97 33.30 11.11
N VAL A 288 -3.17 32.87 9.87
CA VAL A 288 -3.53 31.49 9.54
C VAL A 288 -2.67 30.99 8.40
N ILE A 289 -2.15 29.77 8.53
CA ILE A 289 -1.43 29.09 7.46
C ILE A 289 -2.09 27.72 7.24
N VAL A 290 -2.50 27.47 6.00
CA VAL A 290 -3.03 26.19 5.54
C VAL A 290 -2.04 25.57 4.55
N ARG A 291 -1.59 24.34 4.81
CA ARG A 291 -0.61 23.60 3.99
C ARG A 291 -1.08 22.17 3.75
N GLU A 292 -0.59 21.53 2.69
CA GLU A 292 -0.85 20.11 2.44
C GLU A 292 -0.30 19.20 3.56
N ARG A 293 -0.89 17.99 3.71
CA ARG A 293 -0.37 16.98 4.64
C ARG A 293 0.86 16.30 4.07
N MET A 294 1.79 15.89 4.95
CA MET A 294 2.95 15.08 4.57
C MET A 294 2.55 13.78 3.84
N ALA A 295 1.36 13.24 4.12
CA ALA A 295 0.82 12.07 3.43
C ALA A 295 0.69 12.28 1.91
N VAL A 296 0.38 13.51 1.45
CA VAL A 296 0.31 13.85 0.02
C VAL A 296 1.69 13.76 -0.62
N THR A 297 2.73 14.24 0.07
CA THR A 297 4.12 14.13 -0.40
C THR A 297 4.59 12.67 -0.44
N VAL A 298 4.27 11.86 0.58
CA VAL A 298 4.61 10.43 0.63
C VAL A 298 3.92 9.66 -0.50
N LEU A 299 2.60 9.86 -0.67
CA LEU A 299 1.85 9.24 -1.76
C LEU A 299 2.35 9.73 -3.12
N GLY A 300 2.73 11.01 -3.21
CA GLY A 300 3.36 11.59 -4.40
C GLY A 300 4.68 10.91 -4.78
N ILE A 301 5.53 10.54 -3.82
CA ILE A 301 6.75 9.75 -4.09
C ILE A 301 6.38 8.38 -4.67
N ILE A 302 5.43 7.66 -4.06
CA ILE A 302 5.02 6.32 -4.50
C ILE A 302 4.48 6.36 -5.94
N VAL A 303 3.55 7.29 -6.19
CA VAL A 303 2.94 7.45 -7.52
C VAL A 303 3.97 7.93 -8.55
N TRP A 304 4.92 8.79 -8.16
CA TRP A 304 6.03 9.22 -9.00
C TRP A 304 6.95 8.04 -9.36
N VAL A 305 7.34 7.17 -8.41
CA VAL A 305 8.18 5.99 -8.70
C VAL A 305 7.47 5.08 -9.70
N LEU A 306 6.19 4.77 -9.47
CA LEU A 306 5.43 3.89 -10.35
C LEU A 306 5.31 4.46 -11.77
N GLY A 307 4.97 5.75 -11.90
CA GLY A 307 4.89 6.41 -13.19
C GLY A 307 6.24 6.53 -13.89
N PHE A 308 7.31 6.79 -13.13
CA PHE A 308 8.67 6.88 -13.64
C PHE A 308 9.16 5.55 -14.20
N VAL A 309 9.00 4.45 -13.46
CA VAL A 309 9.37 3.09 -13.91
C VAL A 309 8.60 2.70 -15.16
N LEU A 310 7.27 2.88 -15.19
CA LEU A 310 6.48 2.56 -16.37
C LEU A 310 6.87 3.41 -17.59
N THR A 311 7.16 4.70 -17.39
CA THR A 311 7.63 5.55 -18.50
C THR A 311 9.02 5.12 -19.00
N LEU A 312 9.91 4.69 -18.10
CA LEU A 312 11.21 4.11 -18.47
C LEU A 312 11.06 2.80 -19.24
N MET A 313 10.18 1.90 -18.81
CA MET A 313 9.87 0.68 -19.55
C MET A 313 9.33 1.01 -20.94
N GLY A 314 8.47 2.03 -21.06
CA GLY A 314 8.03 2.56 -22.35
C GLY A 314 9.18 3.06 -23.23
N VAL A 315 10.18 3.74 -22.66
CA VAL A 315 11.40 4.17 -23.38
C VAL A 315 12.23 2.98 -23.86
N ILE A 316 12.40 1.95 -23.03
CA ILE A 316 13.16 0.74 -23.38
C ILE A 316 12.44 0.01 -24.52
N VAL A 317 11.14 -0.26 -24.39
CA VAL A 317 10.33 -0.93 -25.42
C VAL A 317 10.26 -0.11 -26.72
N ALA A 318 10.32 1.22 -26.64
CA ALA A 318 10.41 2.07 -27.83
C ALA A 318 11.79 2.00 -28.51
N GLY A 319 12.85 1.73 -27.75
CA GLY A 319 14.22 1.64 -28.24
C GLY A 319 14.59 0.26 -28.80
N THR A 320 13.88 -0.80 -28.41
CA THR A 320 14.10 -2.16 -28.91
C THR A 320 13.50 -2.35 -30.31
N PRO A 321 14.30 -2.63 -31.35
CA PRO A 321 13.77 -3.01 -32.64
C PRO A 321 13.17 -4.44 -32.59
N PRO A 322 12.13 -4.75 -33.38
CA PRO A 322 11.31 -3.82 -34.16
C PRO A 322 10.39 -2.95 -33.27
N PHE A 323 10.15 -1.69 -33.66
CA PHE A 323 9.31 -0.80 -32.87
C PHE A 323 7.85 -1.30 -32.79
N ALA A 324 7.39 -1.55 -31.57
CA ALA A 324 6.03 -2.01 -31.27
C ALA A 324 5.17 -0.87 -30.67
N PRO A 325 4.54 0.00 -31.49
CA PRO A 325 3.85 1.20 -31.01
C PRO A 325 2.73 0.89 -30.01
N ASP A 326 2.05 -0.24 -30.17
CA ASP A 326 0.93 -0.65 -29.32
C ASP A 326 1.39 -1.06 -27.92
N VAL A 327 2.51 -1.79 -27.83
CA VAL A 327 3.12 -2.22 -26.56
C VAL A 327 3.76 -1.01 -25.87
N THR A 328 4.47 -0.17 -26.62
CA THR A 328 4.99 1.10 -26.10
C THR A 328 3.86 1.97 -25.55
N ALA A 329 2.73 2.12 -26.26
CA ALA A 329 1.60 2.93 -25.82
C ALA A 329 0.92 2.34 -24.57
N PHE A 330 0.75 1.02 -24.51
CA PHE A 330 0.13 0.32 -23.38
C PHE A 330 0.89 0.56 -22.07
N VAL A 331 2.22 0.61 -22.13
CA VAL A 331 3.08 0.83 -20.95
C VAL A 331 3.32 2.32 -20.67
N ALA A 332 3.57 3.11 -21.72
CA ALA A 332 3.93 4.52 -21.59
C ALA A 332 2.76 5.42 -21.19
N ILE A 333 1.54 5.19 -21.70
CA ILE A 333 0.39 6.07 -21.41
C ILE A 333 0.04 6.05 -19.90
N PRO A 334 -0.11 4.88 -19.25
CA PRO A 334 -0.29 4.83 -17.81
C PRO A 334 0.89 5.43 -17.05
N GLY A 335 2.12 5.16 -17.50
CA GLY A 335 3.34 5.72 -16.93
C GLY A 335 3.35 7.24 -16.91
N VAL A 336 3.05 7.87 -18.05
CA VAL A 336 2.97 9.33 -18.22
C VAL A 336 1.92 9.92 -17.29
N LEU A 337 0.70 9.36 -17.25
CA LEU A 337 -0.39 9.86 -16.41
C LEU A 337 -0.05 9.77 -14.91
N LEU A 338 0.49 8.64 -14.47
CA LEU A 338 0.92 8.45 -13.08
C LEU A 338 2.08 9.37 -12.72
N PHE A 339 3.03 9.56 -13.65
CA PHE A 339 4.16 10.46 -13.44
C PHE A 339 3.70 11.92 -13.29
N LEU A 340 2.77 12.41 -14.13
CA LEU A 340 2.16 13.73 -13.98
C LEU A 340 1.50 13.90 -12.61
N LEU A 341 0.75 12.89 -12.19
CA LEU A 341 0.06 12.89 -10.91
C LEU A 341 1.05 12.95 -9.75
N GLY A 342 2.10 12.11 -9.77
CA GLY A 342 3.16 12.10 -8.76
C GLY A 342 3.90 13.45 -8.67
N VAL A 343 4.27 14.02 -9.82
CA VAL A 343 4.91 15.36 -9.89
C VAL A 343 3.99 16.44 -9.33
N TRP A 344 2.70 16.43 -9.70
CA TRP A 344 1.73 17.38 -9.16
C TRP A 344 1.58 17.25 -7.64
N MET A 345 1.55 16.04 -7.09
CA MET A 345 1.43 15.80 -5.64
C MET A 345 2.68 16.25 -4.88
N LEU A 346 3.88 15.98 -5.41
CA LEU A 346 5.15 16.46 -4.86
C LEU A 346 5.19 17.99 -4.83
N LEU A 347 4.81 18.64 -5.93
CA LEU A 347 4.71 20.08 -6.03
C LEU A 347 3.61 20.66 -5.13
N ALA A 348 2.47 19.98 -4.98
CA ALA A 348 1.40 20.38 -4.08
C ALA A 348 1.87 20.33 -2.61
N GLY A 349 2.48 19.22 -2.20
CA GLY A 349 3.06 19.06 -0.85
C GLY A 349 4.11 20.10 -0.50
N ARG A 350 4.86 20.57 -1.50
CA ARG A 350 5.92 21.58 -1.32
C ARG A 350 5.42 23.02 -1.40
N ASN A 351 4.58 23.35 -2.39
CA ASN A 351 4.26 24.73 -2.76
C ASN A 351 2.84 25.14 -2.36
N ARG A 352 1.85 24.23 -2.39
CA ARG A 352 0.44 24.62 -2.20
C ARG A 352 0.20 25.07 -0.77
N THR A 353 -0.01 26.37 -0.61
CA THR A 353 -0.17 27.02 0.69
C THR A 353 -1.19 28.15 0.57
N LEU A 354 -2.01 28.32 1.61
CA LEU A 354 -2.84 29.50 1.79
C LEU A 354 -2.42 30.19 3.09
N VAL A 355 -2.16 31.49 3.03
CA VAL A 355 -1.78 32.32 4.17
C VAL A 355 -2.77 33.45 4.31
N VAL A 356 -3.29 33.66 5.51
CA VAL A 356 -4.11 34.81 5.87
C VAL A 356 -3.29 35.71 6.77
N PHE A 357 -3.22 37.00 6.45
CA PHE A 357 -2.46 38.00 7.22
C PHE A 357 -3.37 38.77 8.19
N GLN A 358 -2.76 39.51 9.13
CA GLN A 358 -3.48 40.34 10.11
C GLN A 358 -4.41 41.40 9.51
N ASP A 359 -4.10 41.87 8.30
CA ASP A 359 -4.94 42.81 7.56
C ASP A 359 -6.13 42.14 6.85
N ASN A 360 -6.39 40.85 7.09
CA ASN A 360 -7.36 40.01 6.38
C ASN A 360 -7.08 39.85 4.87
N SER A 361 -5.86 40.16 4.41
CA SER A 361 -5.45 39.78 3.05
C SER A 361 -5.10 38.30 2.98
N ILE A 362 -5.37 37.68 1.82
CA ILE A 362 -5.15 36.24 1.61
C ILE A 362 -4.12 36.04 0.49
N LEU A 363 -3.07 35.30 0.78
CA LEU A 363 -2.10 34.83 -0.18
C LEU A 363 -2.34 33.35 -0.48
N TYR A 364 -2.62 33.03 -1.73
CA TYR A 364 -2.75 31.67 -2.22
C TYR A 364 -1.61 31.34 -3.18
N ILE A 365 -0.97 30.20 -2.95
CA ILE A 365 0.07 29.64 -3.81
C ILE A 365 -0.43 28.30 -4.32
N SER A 366 -0.45 28.14 -5.64
CA SER A 366 -0.79 26.87 -6.29
C SER A 366 0.36 25.85 -6.21
N SER A 367 0.09 24.58 -6.55
CA SER A 367 1.13 23.55 -6.66
C SER A 367 2.26 23.96 -7.62
N TRP A 368 1.93 24.64 -8.72
CA TRP A 368 2.89 25.17 -9.71
C TRP A 368 3.53 26.51 -9.32
N SER A 369 3.56 26.87 -8.03
CA SER A 369 4.15 28.11 -7.50
C SER A 369 3.49 29.42 -8.00
N ARG A 370 2.35 29.36 -8.72
CA ARG A 370 1.61 30.58 -9.11
C ARG A 370 1.06 31.26 -7.86
N LYS A 371 1.46 32.52 -7.65
CA LYS A 371 1.07 33.38 -6.53
C LYS A 371 -0.19 34.17 -6.88
N ARG A 372 -1.17 34.21 -5.97
CA ARG A 372 -2.34 35.08 -6.04
C ARG A 372 -2.52 35.77 -4.70
N VAL A 373 -2.63 37.09 -4.71
CA VAL A 373 -2.88 37.90 -3.51
C VAL A 373 -4.27 38.49 -3.64
N PHE A 374 -5.08 38.31 -2.60
CA PHE A 374 -6.43 38.82 -2.50
C PHE A 374 -6.47 39.90 -1.43
N ALA A 375 -6.96 41.08 -1.81
CA ALA A 375 -7.14 42.19 -0.90
C ALA A 375 -8.29 41.92 0.09
N PRO A 376 -8.31 42.59 1.26
CA PRO A 376 -9.40 42.45 2.21
C PRO A 376 -10.75 42.77 1.55
N GLY A 377 -11.75 41.90 1.74
CA GLY A 377 -13.09 42.06 1.16
C GLY A 377 -13.24 41.64 -0.31
N GLN A 378 -12.18 41.15 -0.97
CA GLN A 378 -12.30 40.47 -2.27
C GLN A 378 -12.87 39.06 -2.15
N VAL A 379 -12.64 38.39 -1.02
CA VAL A 379 -13.37 37.16 -0.68
C VAL A 379 -14.65 37.58 0.03
N ALA A 380 -15.79 37.28 -0.58
CA ALA A 380 -17.11 37.70 -0.11
C ALA A 380 -17.91 36.54 0.49
N SER A 381 -17.67 35.32 0.03
CA SER A 381 -18.36 34.12 0.52
C SER A 381 -17.51 32.87 0.34
N VAL A 382 -17.89 31.82 1.05
CA VAL A 382 -17.27 30.51 0.99
C VAL A 382 -18.29 29.50 0.50
N ARG A 383 -17.86 28.59 -0.38
CA ARG A 383 -18.69 27.49 -0.87
C ARG A 383 -18.04 26.15 -0.60
N LEU A 384 -18.76 25.30 0.12
CA LEU A 384 -18.36 23.92 0.38
C LEU A 384 -18.83 23.04 -0.77
N THR A 385 -18.00 22.06 -1.15
CA THR A 385 -18.27 21.16 -2.28
C THR A 385 -18.24 19.68 -1.88
N VAL A 386 -18.89 18.84 -2.69
CA VAL A 386 -19.05 17.38 -2.49
C VAL A 386 -17.70 16.70 -2.26
N ASN A 387 -16.68 17.18 -2.96
CA ASN A 387 -15.33 16.64 -2.90
C ASN A 387 -14.56 17.08 -1.65
N ARG A 388 -15.25 17.63 -0.64
CA ARG A 388 -14.67 18.18 0.60
C ARG A 388 -13.70 19.34 0.34
N SER A 389 -13.86 20.05 -0.78
CA SER A 389 -13.10 21.26 -1.08
C SER A 389 -13.87 22.51 -0.65
N ILE A 390 -13.14 23.49 -0.14
CA ILE A 390 -13.61 24.81 0.29
C ILE A 390 -13.22 25.81 -0.81
N HIS A 391 -14.21 26.37 -1.49
CA HIS A 391 -14.04 27.39 -2.51
C HIS A 391 -14.19 28.79 -1.91
N LEU A 392 -13.22 29.66 -2.18
CA LEU A 392 -13.30 31.09 -1.85
C LEU A 392 -13.85 31.85 -3.06
N LEU A 393 -14.92 32.62 -2.85
CA LEU A 393 -15.68 33.30 -3.92
C LEU A 393 -15.59 34.82 -3.77
N ASN A 394 -15.64 35.52 -4.90
CA ASN A 394 -15.85 36.98 -4.94
C ASN A 394 -17.34 37.34 -4.80
N LYS A 395 -17.65 38.64 -4.74
CA LYS A 395 -19.02 39.19 -4.68
C LYS A 395 -19.91 38.72 -5.84
N ASP A 396 -19.33 38.47 -7.01
CA ASP A 396 -20.02 37.94 -8.19
C ASP A 396 -20.13 36.39 -8.19
N GLU A 397 -19.91 35.73 -7.05
CA GLU A 397 -19.83 34.27 -6.88
C GLU A 397 -18.76 33.54 -7.73
N LYS A 398 -17.82 34.27 -8.33
CA LYS A 398 -16.74 33.69 -9.11
C LYS A 398 -15.67 33.06 -8.21
N LYS A 399 -15.24 31.84 -8.54
CA LYS A 399 -14.18 31.10 -7.83
C LYS A 399 -12.82 31.80 -7.94
N LEU A 400 -12.25 32.16 -6.79
CA LEU A 400 -10.92 32.77 -6.67
C LEU A 400 -9.82 31.71 -6.44
N CYS A 401 -10.02 30.86 -5.44
CA CYS A 401 -9.15 29.73 -5.12
C CYS A 401 -9.92 28.61 -4.40
N ALA A 402 -9.27 27.45 -4.25
CA ALA A 402 -9.82 26.30 -3.54
C ALA A 402 -8.75 25.62 -2.69
N ILE A 403 -9.17 25.21 -1.50
CA ILE A 403 -8.40 24.42 -0.54
C ILE A 403 -9.20 23.18 -0.16
N GLU A 404 -8.52 22.11 0.24
CA GLU A 404 -9.18 20.87 0.67
C GLU A 404 -9.39 20.87 2.19
N SER A 405 -10.50 20.33 2.67
CA SER A 405 -10.77 20.26 4.11
C SER A 405 -9.81 19.36 4.89
N ASN A 406 -9.06 18.50 4.20
CA ASN A 406 -8.07 17.60 4.79
C ASN A 406 -6.69 18.26 4.96
N MET A 407 -6.48 19.51 4.53
CA MET A 407 -5.21 20.21 4.68
C MET A 407 -4.87 20.50 6.16
N ARG A 408 -3.59 20.70 6.48
CA ARG A 408 -3.13 21.13 7.81
C ARG A 408 -3.47 22.60 8.01
N GLY A 409 -3.91 22.98 9.22
CA GLY A 409 -4.29 24.36 9.53
C GLY A 409 -5.76 24.70 9.22
N ILE A 410 -6.55 23.74 8.71
CA ILE A 410 -7.98 23.94 8.44
C ILE A 410 -8.79 24.32 9.70
N PRO A 411 -8.58 23.74 10.91
CA PRO A 411 -9.34 24.16 12.10
C PRO A 411 -9.21 25.66 12.41
N ARG A 412 -7.98 26.20 12.36
CA ARG A 412 -7.73 27.65 12.52
C ARG A 412 -8.31 28.48 11.38
N PHE A 413 -8.31 27.93 10.15
CA PHE A 413 -8.95 28.59 9.02
C PHE A 413 -10.47 28.66 9.21
N VAL A 414 -11.09 27.62 9.78
CA VAL A 414 -12.52 27.62 10.13
C VAL A 414 -12.82 28.62 11.23
N GLU A 415 -12.02 28.66 12.31
CA GLU A 415 -12.16 29.68 13.35
C GLU A 415 -12.02 31.11 12.79
N TRP A 416 -11.09 31.33 11.86
CA TRP A 416 -10.97 32.63 11.18
C TRP A 416 -12.21 32.92 10.32
N LEU A 417 -12.71 31.94 9.57
CA LEU A 417 -13.94 32.05 8.79
C LEU A 417 -15.18 32.32 9.65
N GLU A 418 -15.24 31.82 10.88
CA GLU A 418 -16.32 32.10 11.84
C GLU A 418 -16.17 33.50 12.46
N SER A 419 -14.93 33.97 12.64
CA SER A 419 -14.64 35.32 13.14
C SER A 419 -14.91 36.41 12.09
N THR A 420 -14.87 36.06 10.80
CA THR A 420 -15.26 36.94 9.71
C THR A 420 -16.72 36.64 9.34
N ASN A 421 -17.59 37.64 9.20
CA ASN A 421 -19.00 37.46 8.82
C ASN A 421 -19.18 37.01 7.34
N LEU A 422 -18.38 36.04 6.86
CA LEU A 422 -18.45 35.48 5.52
C LEU A 422 -19.59 34.47 5.43
N ALA A 423 -20.46 34.62 4.43
CA ALA A 423 -21.55 33.66 4.20
C ALA A 423 -20.97 32.32 3.70
N ALA A 424 -21.32 31.22 4.39
CA ALA A 424 -21.00 29.86 3.96
C ALA A 424 -22.19 29.22 3.23
N THR A 425 -21.96 28.69 2.03
CA THR A 425 -23.00 28.05 1.20
C THR A 425 -22.59 26.63 0.80
N LEU A 426 -23.55 25.71 0.73
CA LEU A 426 -23.34 24.36 0.18
C LEU A 426 -23.63 24.35 -1.32
N THR A 427 -22.93 23.53 -2.12
CA THR A 427 -23.33 23.33 -3.52
C THR A 427 -24.66 22.57 -3.61
N PRO A 428 -25.49 22.79 -4.65
CA PRO A 428 -26.71 22.00 -4.87
C PRO A 428 -26.46 20.49 -4.97
N ALA A 429 -25.28 20.09 -5.45
CA ALA A 429 -24.85 18.69 -5.48
C ALA A 429 -24.54 18.15 -4.08
N MET A 430 -23.91 18.94 -3.20
CA MET A 430 -23.77 18.58 -1.79
C MET A 430 -25.12 18.53 -1.11
N GLU A 431 -25.97 19.52 -1.33
CA GLU A 431 -27.29 19.57 -0.72
C GLU A 431 -28.13 18.37 -1.16
N LYS A 432 -28.05 17.99 -2.43
CA LYS A 432 -28.67 16.76 -2.94
C LYS A 432 -28.01 15.50 -2.39
N GLN A 433 -26.70 15.48 -2.20
CA GLN A 433 -25.98 14.35 -1.60
C GLN A 433 -26.28 14.22 -0.11
N THR A 434 -26.31 15.30 0.66
CA THR A 434 -26.71 15.32 2.06
C THR A 434 -28.17 14.88 2.20
N LYS A 435 -29.07 15.37 1.32
CA LYS A 435 -30.45 14.86 1.23
C LYS A 435 -30.52 13.39 0.77
N GLN A 436 -29.59 12.93 -0.06
CA GLN A 436 -29.50 11.54 -0.51
C GLN A 436 -28.86 10.63 0.53
N GLU A 437 -27.94 11.12 1.36
CA GLU A 437 -27.32 10.44 2.51
C GLU A 437 -28.35 10.33 3.63
N GLU A 438 -29.13 11.38 3.89
CA GLU A 438 -30.33 11.36 4.74
C GLU A 438 -31.42 10.42 4.17
N GLN A 439 -31.55 10.31 2.83
CA GLN A 439 -32.43 9.30 2.20
C GLN A 439 -31.81 7.90 2.13
N GLN A 440 -30.48 7.75 2.16
CA GLN A 440 -29.78 6.45 2.17
C GLN A 440 -29.71 5.87 3.59
N GLU A 441 -29.78 6.72 4.60
CA GLU A 441 -30.13 6.33 5.98
C GLU A 441 -31.56 5.77 6.08
N SER A 442 -32.41 5.91 5.05
CA SER A 442 -33.65 5.15 4.95
C SER A 442 -33.36 3.69 4.56
N THR A 443 -33.90 2.77 5.36
CA THR A 443 -33.69 1.31 5.24
C THR A 443 -34.05 0.77 3.85
N VAL A 444 -33.17 -0.04 3.24
CA VAL A 444 -33.47 -0.76 2.00
C VAL A 444 -34.44 -1.90 2.30
N GLN A 445 -35.72 -1.65 2.07
CA GLN A 445 -36.81 -2.60 2.31
C GLN A 445 -37.10 -3.47 1.08
N TRP A 446 -37.48 -4.72 1.31
CA TRP A 446 -38.02 -5.59 0.27
C TRP A 446 -39.31 -5.00 -0.31
N ARG A 447 -39.51 -5.14 -1.63
CA ARG A 447 -40.79 -4.82 -2.29
C ARG A 447 -41.27 -6.04 -3.06
N GLU A 448 -42.56 -6.32 -2.96
CA GLU A 448 -43.17 -7.52 -3.55
C GLU A 448 -43.13 -7.52 -5.09
N GLU A 449 -43.01 -6.36 -5.71
CA GLU A 449 -42.73 -6.20 -7.15
C GLU A 449 -41.45 -6.90 -7.63
N TYR A 450 -40.55 -7.27 -6.72
CA TYR A 450 -39.30 -7.98 -7.02
C TYR A 450 -39.42 -9.50 -6.97
N HIS A 451 -40.56 -10.01 -6.55
CA HIS A 451 -40.80 -11.44 -6.47
C HIS A 451 -40.72 -12.08 -7.85
N THR A 452 -40.05 -13.22 -7.92
CA THR A 452 -39.96 -14.08 -9.11
C THR A 452 -40.19 -15.53 -8.68
N ARG A 453 -40.58 -16.41 -9.60
CA ARG A 453 -40.82 -17.84 -9.33
C ARG A 453 -39.68 -18.58 -8.61
N TRP A 454 -38.47 -18.02 -8.62
CA TRP A 454 -37.30 -18.61 -7.98
C TRP A 454 -37.23 -18.31 -6.47
N HIS A 455 -37.89 -17.24 -6.01
CA HIS A 455 -37.91 -16.87 -4.59
C HIS A 455 -38.67 -17.91 -3.75
N ASP A 456 -39.68 -18.57 -4.32
CA ASP A 456 -40.40 -19.70 -3.69
C ASP A 456 -39.51 -20.90 -3.36
N HIS A 457 -38.39 -21.05 -4.09
CA HIS A 457 -37.48 -22.18 -3.98
C HIS A 457 -36.10 -21.82 -3.42
N ILE A 458 -35.97 -20.66 -2.76
CA ILE A 458 -34.68 -20.09 -2.35
C ILE A 458 -33.84 -21.02 -1.46
N LYS A 459 -34.49 -21.84 -0.61
CA LYS A 459 -33.81 -22.83 0.24
C LYS A 459 -33.15 -23.93 -0.60
N GLY A 460 -33.84 -24.43 -1.63
CA GLY A 460 -33.32 -25.44 -2.54
C GLY A 460 -32.18 -24.89 -3.41
N ILE A 461 -32.33 -23.65 -3.90
CA ILE A 461 -31.30 -22.97 -4.70
C ILE A 461 -30.03 -22.75 -3.86
N ARG A 462 -30.15 -22.42 -2.57
CA ARG A 462 -28.98 -22.26 -1.69
C ARG A 462 -28.18 -23.55 -1.54
N VAL A 463 -28.86 -24.69 -1.39
CA VAL A 463 -28.20 -26.01 -1.34
C VAL A 463 -27.60 -26.35 -2.71
N GLY A 464 -28.35 -26.14 -3.78
CA GLY A 464 -27.91 -26.37 -5.15
C GLY A 464 -26.64 -25.60 -5.51
N LEU A 465 -26.52 -24.35 -5.05
CA LEU A 465 -25.31 -23.53 -5.25
C LEU A 465 -24.06 -24.19 -4.67
N TRP A 466 -24.13 -24.68 -3.43
CA TRP A 466 -22.99 -25.36 -2.81
C TRP A 466 -22.68 -26.69 -3.51
N VAL A 467 -23.69 -27.43 -3.96
CA VAL A 467 -23.49 -28.67 -4.73
C VAL A 467 -22.73 -28.39 -6.02
N VAL A 468 -23.13 -27.38 -6.81
CA VAL A 468 -22.43 -27.08 -8.07
C VAL A 468 -21.02 -26.53 -7.85
N ILE A 469 -20.77 -25.80 -6.76
CA ILE A 469 -19.42 -25.36 -6.38
C ILE A 469 -18.54 -26.55 -6.01
N LEU A 470 -19.05 -27.49 -5.20
CA LEU A 470 -18.31 -28.69 -4.81
C LEU A 470 -18.02 -29.60 -6.01
N LEU A 471 -18.98 -29.75 -6.93
CA LEU A 471 -18.79 -30.49 -8.18
C LEU A 471 -17.72 -29.84 -9.05
N PHE A 472 -17.73 -28.51 -9.16
CA PHE A 472 -16.70 -27.79 -9.91
C PHE A 472 -15.32 -27.99 -9.27
N ALA A 473 -15.20 -27.82 -7.94
CA ALA A 473 -13.95 -28.08 -7.22
C ALA A 473 -13.43 -29.51 -7.40
N ALA A 474 -14.32 -30.50 -7.29
CA ALA A 474 -13.97 -31.91 -7.49
C ALA A 474 -13.48 -32.18 -8.91
N GLY A 475 -14.12 -31.58 -9.92
CA GLY A 475 -13.73 -31.71 -11.32
C GLY A 475 -12.41 -31.02 -11.68
N VAL A 476 -11.96 -30.04 -10.89
CA VAL A 476 -10.63 -29.42 -11.00
C VAL A 476 -9.55 -30.24 -10.30
N VAL A 477 -9.86 -30.82 -9.13
CA VAL A 477 -8.87 -31.58 -8.33
C VAL A 477 -8.68 -33.01 -8.84
N ALA A 478 -9.75 -33.71 -9.24
CA ALA A 478 -9.70 -35.12 -9.65
C ALA A 478 -8.80 -35.43 -10.87
N PRO A 479 -8.66 -34.54 -11.88
CA PRO A 479 -7.81 -34.79 -13.03
C PRO A 479 -6.37 -35.23 -12.75
N ILE A 480 -5.68 -34.62 -11.78
CA ILE A 480 -4.27 -34.95 -11.44
C ILE A 480 -4.12 -36.41 -10.97
N PRO A 481 -4.78 -36.84 -9.87
CA PRO A 481 -4.63 -38.21 -9.39
C PRO A 481 -5.16 -39.25 -10.39
N LEU A 482 -6.20 -38.93 -11.17
CA LEU A 482 -6.69 -39.82 -12.21
C LEU A 482 -5.64 -40.07 -13.29
N TYR A 483 -4.98 -39.01 -13.77
CA TYR A 483 -3.91 -39.14 -14.75
C TYR A 483 -2.73 -39.96 -14.20
N LEU A 484 -2.28 -39.67 -12.98
CA LEU A 484 -1.21 -40.43 -12.31
C LEU A 484 -1.57 -41.90 -12.08
N SER A 485 -2.86 -42.24 -11.96
CA SER A 485 -3.35 -43.62 -11.87
C SER A 485 -3.46 -44.36 -13.21
N GLY A 486 -3.06 -43.73 -14.32
CA GLY A 486 -3.06 -44.32 -15.66
C GLY A 486 -4.32 -44.03 -16.49
N ALA A 487 -5.16 -43.06 -16.10
CA ALA A 487 -6.29 -42.64 -16.92
C ALA A 487 -5.79 -41.92 -18.19
N LYS A 488 -6.47 -42.15 -19.33
CA LYS A 488 -6.13 -41.47 -20.60
C LYS A 488 -6.26 -39.96 -20.44
N PHE A 489 -5.26 -39.22 -20.94
CA PHE A 489 -5.23 -37.74 -20.93
C PHE A 489 -6.54 -37.12 -21.46
N THR A 490 -7.05 -37.61 -22.59
CA THR A 490 -8.32 -37.12 -23.17
C THR A 490 -9.53 -37.33 -22.27
N THR A 491 -9.58 -38.41 -21.49
CA THR A 491 -10.64 -38.65 -20.50
C THR A 491 -10.56 -37.64 -19.36
N VAL A 492 -9.34 -37.36 -18.90
CA VAL A 492 -9.07 -36.39 -17.84
C VAL A 492 -9.45 -34.96 -18.29
N MET A 493 -9.13 -34.59 -19.53
CA MET A 493 -9.49 -33.30 -20.12
C MET A 493 -11.01 -33.14 -20.29
N LYS A 494 -11.74 -34.21 -20.63
CA LYS A 494 -13.22 -34.20 -20.67
C LYS A 494 -13.83 -33.90 -19.31
N ILE A 495 -13.27 -34.44 -18.23
CA ILE A 495 -13.72 -34.14 -16.86
C ILE A 495 -13.50 -32.66 -16.56
N GLY A 496 -12.30 -32.14 -16.85
CA GLY A 496 -11.99 -30.72 -16.68
C GLY A 496 -12.91 -29.80 -17.48
N ALA A 497 -13.18 -30.13 -18.75
CA ALA A 497 -14.07 -29.34 -19.61
C ALA A 497 -15.54 -29.34 -19.14
N LEU A 498 -16.02 -30.45 -18.57
CA LEU A 498 -17.38 -30.57 -18.06
C LEU A 498 -17.57 -29.95 -16.66
N ALA A 499 -16.50 -29.83 -15.88
CA ALA A 499 -16.54 -29.38 -14.48
C ALA A 499 -17.17 -27.99 -14.25
N PRO A 500 -16.84 -26.93 -15.02
CA PRO A 500 -17.42 -25.60 -14.78
C PRO A 500 -18.86 -25.44 -15.31
N ILE A 501 -19.32 -26.30 -16.22
CA ILE A 501 -20.60 -26.13 -16.93
C ILE A 501 -21.81 -26.10 -15.99
N PRO A 502 -21.96 -27.02 -15.00
CA PRO A 502 -23.09 -26.97 -14.06
C PRO A 502 -23.11 -25.67 -13.25
N PHE A 503 -21.94 -25.17 -12.82
CA PHE A 503 -21.83 -23.93 -12.05
C PHE A 503 -22.20 -22.70 -12.90
N LEU A 504 -21.67 -22.59 -14.11
CA LEU A 504 -22.00 -21.48 -15.03
C LEU A 504 -23.48 -21.46 -15.38
N THR A 505 -24.05 -22.64 -15.68
CA THR A 505 -25.48 -22.79 -15.97
C THR A 505 -26.33 -22.38 -14.77
N PHE A 506 -25.93 -22.77 -13.56
CA PHE A 506 -26.60 -22.39 -12.33
C PHE A 506 -26.61 -20.87 -12.13
N CYS A 507 -25.46 -20.21 -12.31
CA CYS A 507 -25.32 -18.77 -12.20
C CYS A 507 -26.23 -18.00 -13.19
N LEU A 508 -26.38 -18.52 -14.41
CA LEU A 508 -27.23 -17.91 -15.45
C LEU A 508 -28.73 -18.11 -15.19
N VAL A 509 -29.14 -19.32 -14.77
CA VAL A 509 -30.56 -19.67 -14.54
C VAL A 509 -31.11 -18.94 -13.32
N PHE A 510 -30.33 -18.89 -12.24
CA PHE A 510 -30.74 -18.32 -10.96
C PHE A 510 -30.25 -16.88 -10.75
N ALA A 511 -29.71 -16.24 -11.79
CA ALA A 511 -29.25 -14.85 -11.77
C ALA A 511 -30.19 -13.84 -11.06
N PRO A 512 -31.54 -13.95 -11.16
CA PRO A 512 -32.44 -13.01 -10.48
C PRO A 512 -32.44 -13.09 -8.95
N VAL A 513 -32.07 -14.23 -8.37
CA VAL A 513 -32.05 -14.46 -6.91
C VAL A 513 -30.63 -14.52 -6.34
N LEU A 514 -29.62 -14.57 -7.21
CA LEU A 514 -28.22 -14.58 -6.83
C LEU A 514 -27.68 -13.15 -6.65
N LEU A 515 -26.95 -12.96 -5.56
CA LEU A 515 -26.24 -11.73 -5.25
C LEU A 515 -24.75 -11.98 -5.44
N PHE A 516 -24.18 -11.30 -6.44
CA PHE A 516 -22.79 -11.45 -6.87
C PHE A 516 -21.85 -10.37 -6.29
N GLY A 517 -22.38 -9.40 -5.56
CA GLY A 517 -21.63 -8.32 -4.92
C GLY A 517 -22.06 -8.09 -3.47
N ASP A 518 -21.55 -7.03 -2.85
CA ASP A 518 -21.80 -6.75 -1.44
C ASP A 518 -23.28 -6.48 -1.14
N ARG A 519 -23.68 -6.85 0.08
CA ARG A 519 -25.01 -6.50 0.59
C ARG A 519 -25.11 -4.99 0.80
N PRO A 520 -26.26 -4.36 0.51
CA PRO A 520 -26.49 -2.96 0.86
C PRO A 520 -26.33 -2.76 2.37
N GLN A 521 -25.62 -1.71 2.79
CA GLN A 521 -25.29 -1.46 4.20
C GLN A 521 -26.53 -1.32 5.11
N ASN A 522 -27.66 -0.86 4.56
CA ASN A 522 -28.93 -0.64 5.29
C ASN A 522 -30.05 -1.62 4.88
N ALA A 523 -29.71 -2.85 4.49
CA ALA A 523 -30.68 -3.86 4.05
C ALA A 523 -31.49 -4.48 5.21
N THR A 524 -32.82 -4.51 5.05
CA THR A 524 -33.73 -5.19 5.99
C THR A 524 -33.50 -6.71 6.05
N PRO A 525 -33.84 -7.38 7.17
CA PRO A 525 -33.76 -8.84 7.29
C PRO A 525 -34.56 -9.58 6.20
N GLU A 526 -35.71 -9.03 5.82
CA GLU A 526 -36.56 -9.54 4.74
C GLU A 526 -35.84 -9.50 3.39
N TRP A 527 -35.19 -8.39 3.05
CA TRP A 527 -34.41 -8.27 1.82
C TRP A 527 -33.26 -9.29 1.76
N ASN A 528 -32.59 -9.51 2.90
CA ASN A 528 -31.51 -10.50 3.02
C ASN A 528 -32.00 -11.94 2.87
N ALA A 529 -33.25 -12.24 3.28
CA ALA A 529 -33.84 -13.55 3.11
C ALA A 529 -34.14 -13.89 1.64
N MET A 530 -34.35 -12.86 0.81
CA MET A 530 -34.76 -12.98 -0.60
C MET A 530 -33.59 -13.10 -1.59
N HIS A 531 -32.33 -13.00 -1.15
CA HIS A 531 -31.17 -13.14 -2.04
C HIS A 531 -30.17 -14.17 -1.51
N ILE A 532 -29.51 -14.89 -2.42
CA ILE A 532 -28.46 -15.87 -2.12
C ILE A 532 -27.12 -15.28 -2.52
N HIS A 533 -26.24 -15.06 -1.55
CA HIS A 533 -24.89 -14.57 -1.81
C HIS A 533 -24.02 -15.67 -2.45
N VAL A 534 -23.48 -15.39 -3.64
CA VAL A 534 -22.53 -16.29 -4.32
C VAL A 534 -21.14 -16.01 -3.76
N PRO A 535 -20.44 -17.02 -3.22
CA PRO A 535 -19.15 -16.79 -2.57
C PRO A 535 -18.05 -16.60 -3.63
N LEU A 536 -17.70 -15.34 -3.90
CA LEU A 536 -16.67 -14.96 -4.89
C LEU A 536 -15.32 -15.64 -4.65
N ILE A 537 -14.81 -15.62 -3.42
CA ILE A 537 -13.47 -16.13 -3.10
C ILE A 537 -13.33 -17.63 -3.42
N PRO A 538 -14.20 -18.54 -2.93
CA PRO A 538 -14.16 -19.94 -3.34
C PRO A 538 -14.25 -20.14 -4.86
N CYS A 539 -15.15 -19.44 -5.55
CA CYS A 539 -15.30 -19.60 -7.00
C CYS A 539 -14.05 -19.15 -7.76
N LEU A 540 -13.42 -18.05 -7.32
CA LEU A 540 -12.19 -17.53 -7.89
C LEU A 540 -10.99 -18.43 -7.58
N LEU A 541 -10.89 -18.98 -6.36
CA LEU A 541 -9.84 -19.94 -6.01
C LEU A 541 -9.95 -21.23 -6.83
N ILE A 542 -11.17 -21.75 -7.05
CA ILE A 542 -11.39 -22.92 -7.91
C ILE A 542 -11.03 -22.58 -9.37
N GLY A 543 -11.45 -21.41 -9.86
CA GLY A 543 -11.09 -20.93 -11.20
C GLY A 543 -9.58 -20.72 -11.38
N PHE A 544 -8.89 -20.21 -10.37
CA PHE A 544 -7.44 -20.03 -10.39
C PHE A 544 -6.71 -21.37 -10.31
N ALA A 545 -7.16 -22.29 -9.45
CA ALA A 545 -6.63 -23.66 -9.41
C ALA A 545 -6.79 -24.36 -10.77
N TYR A 546 -7.93 -24.15 -11.43
CA TYR A 546 -8.21 -24.68 -12.76
C TYR A 546 -7.26 -24.10 -13.82
N PHE A 547 -7.06 -22.79 -13.82
CA PHE A 547 -6.10 -22.11 -14.69
C PHE A 547 -4.64 -22.54 -14.41
N TRP A 548 -4.23 -22.52 -13.14
CA TRP A 548 -2.88 -22.91 -12.70
C TRP A 548 -2.53 -24.32 -13.15
N GLN A 549 -3.46 -25.26 -12.98
CA GLN A 549 -3.29 -26.64 -13.37
C GLN A 549 -3.12 -26.77 -14.90
N VAL A 550 -3.88 -26.02 -15.67
CA VAL A 550 -3.75 -25.98 -17.13
C VAL A 550 -2.41 -25.41 -17.58
N GLY A 551 -1.96 -24.28 -17.01
CA GLY A 551 -0.70 -23.67 -17.40
C GLY A 551 0.52 -24.52 -17.03
N ASN A 552 0.64 -24.90 -15.76
CA ASN A 552 1.89 -25.49 -15.25
C ASN A 552 1.95 -27.01 -15.31
N VAL A 553 0.80 -27.70 -15.22
CA VAL A 553 0.79 -29.17 -15.21
C VAL A 553 0.50 -29.72 -16.59
N TRP A 554 -0.60 -29.28 -17.22
CA TRP A 554 -0.99 -29.85 -18.50
C TRP A 554 -0.21 -29.23 -19.67
N GLY A 555 -0.18 -27.91 -19.74
CA GLY A 555 0.50 -27.15 -20.79
C GLY A 555 2.01 -27.19 -20.70
N GLY A 556 2.58 -27.24 -19.50
CA GLY A 556 4.03 -27.30 -19.32
C GLY A 556 4.64 -28.71 -19.39
N TRP A 557 3.92 -29.76 -18.97
CA TRP A 557 4.55 -31.07 -18.74
C TRP A 557 3.96 -32.23 -19.56
N VAL A 558 2.78 -32.06 -20.17
CA VAL A 558 2.07 -33.17 -20.85
C VAL A 558 1.84 -32.90 -22.31
N LEU A 559 1.25 -31.75 -22.64
CA LEU A 559 0.93 -31.43 -24.02
C LEU A 559 0.84 -29.90 -24.19
N GLN A 560 1.82 -29.33 -24.88
CA GLN A 560 2.00 -27.88 -24.96
C GLN A 560 1.17 -27.30 -26.12
N GLU A 561 0.47 -26.18 -25.87
CA GLU A 561 -0.21 -25.42 -26.93
C GLU A 561 0.86 -24.60 -27.69
N SER A 562 1.01 -24.86 -28.98
CA SER A 562 2.02 -24.23 -29.85
C SER A 562 1.67 -22.80 -30.27
N ASP A 563 0.56 -22.25 -29.79
CA ASP A 563 -0.02 -21.02 -30.32
C ASP A 563 0.81 -19.81 -29.86
N SER A 564 1.87 -19.49 -30.63
CA SER A 564 2.80 -18.37 -30.45
C SER A 564 2.13 -16.98 -30.60
N ASN A 565 0.84 -16.93 -30.97
CA ASN A 565 0.09 -15.70 -31.28
C ASN A 565 -0.99 -15.34 -30.24
N TRP A 566 -1.56 -14.14 -30.35
CA TRP A 566 -2.70 -13.62 -29.55
C TRP A 566 -4.01 -14.44 -29.64
N GLY A 567 -4.03 -15.55 -30.39
CA GLY A 567 -5.20 -16.38 -30.65
C GLY A 567 -5.83 -16.96 -29.40
N TRP A 568 -5.02 -17.48 -28.47
CA TRP A 568 -5.48 -17.97 -27.16
C TRP A 568 -6.21 -16.87 -26.37
N LEU A 569 -5.66 -15.65 -26.39
CA LEU A 569 -6.15 -14.53 -25.58
C LEU A 569 -7.47 -14.02 -26.15
N LEU A 570 -7.58 -13.95 -27.48
CA LEU A 570 -8.82 -13.60 -28.17
C LEU A 570 -9.94 -14.60 -27.84
N ARG A 571 -9.65 -15.90 -27.82
CA ARG A 571 -10.63 -16.96 -27.47
C ARG A 571 -11.09 -16.84 -26.02
N VAL A 572 -10.15 -16.69 -25.08
CA VAL A 572 -10.44 -16.52 -23.65
C VAL A 572 -11.26 -15.26 -23.38
N LEU A 573 -10.88 -14.12 -23.97
CA LEU A 573 -11.64 -12.88 -23.85
C LEU A 573 -13.04 -12.98 -24.47
N SER A 574 -13.17 -13.68 -25.60
CA SER A 574 -14.47 -13.91 -26.25
C SER A 574 -15.40 -14.74 -25.38
N ILE A 575 -14.92 -15.86 -24.81
CA ILE A 575 -15.70 -16.69 -23.87
C ILE A 575 -16.12 -15.85 -22.65
N THR A 576 -15.19 -15.10 -22.08
CA THR A 576 -15.44 -14.24 -20.90
C THR A 576 -16.48 -13.16 -21.20
N ALA A 577 -16.37 -12.50 -22.36
CA ALA A 577 -17.31 -11.47 -22.79
C ALA A 577 -18.72 -12.04 -22.98
N ILE A 578 -18.84 -13.20 -23.63
CA ILE A 578 -20.14 -13.89 -23.83
C ILE A 578 -20.76 -14.24 -22.48
N LEU A 579 -20.01 -14.86 -21.57
CA LEU A 579 -20.50 -15.22 -20.23
C LEU A 579 -20.96 -13.97 -19.45
N THR A 580 -20.17 -12.90 -19.50
CA THR A 580 -20.47 -11.63 -18.83
C THR A 580 -21.75 -11.00 -19.38
N VAL A 581 -21.89 -10.92 -20.70
CA VAL A 581 -23.08 -10.36 -21.35
C VAL A 581 -24.32 -11.19 -21.01
N LEU A 582 -24.24 -12.52 -21.11
CA LEU A 582 -25.36 -13.40 -20.76
C LEU A 582 -25.78 -13.23 -19.30
N GLN A 583 -24.82 -13.13 -18.38
CA GLN A 583 -25.10 -12.92 -16.96
C GLN A 583 -25.75 -11.55 -16.70
N VAL A 584 -25.23 -10.47 -17.31
CA VAL A 584 -25.78 -9.13 -17.19
C VAL A 584 -27.20 -9.03 -17.76
N LEU A 585 -27.48 -9.69 -18.88
CA LEU A 585 -28.82 -9.71 -19.49
C LEU A 585 -29.84 -10.44 -18.61
N ARG A 586 -29.44 -11.54 -17.97
CA ARG A 586 -30.29 -12.33 -17.06
C ARG A 586 -30.46 -11.69 -15.68
N THR A 587 -29.57 -10.78 -15.30
CA THR A 587 -29.58 -10.15 -13.98
C THR A 587 -30.48 -8.90 -13.97
N PRO A 588 -31.31 -8.71 -12.92
CA PRO A 588 -32.12 -7.49 -12.72
C PRO A 588 -31.26 -6.23 -12.76
N LYS A 589 -31.77 -5.14 -13.37
CA LYS A 589 -31.03 -3.88 -13.64
C LYS A 589 -30.18 -3.39 -12.46
N ARG A 590 -30.72 -3.48 -11.24
CA ARG A 590 -30.08 -3.02 -10.00
C ARG A 590 -28.87 -3.85 -9.55
N LEU A 591 -28.76 -5.12 -9.97
CA LEU A 591 -27.69 -6.05 -9.58
C LEU A 591 -26.66 -6.28 -10.71
N ARG A 592 -26.86 -5.66 -11.88
CA ARG A 592 -26.05 -5.91 -13.08
C ARG A 592 -24.57 -5.59 -12.91
N VAL A 593 -24.24 -4.53 -12.17
CA VAL A 593 -22.84 -4.13 -11.96
C VAL A 593 -22.09 -5.22 -11.20
N GLY A 594 -22.64 -5.69 -10.08
CA GLY A 594 -22.03 -6.78 -9.31
C GLY A 594 -21.95 -8.09 -10.09
N ALA A 595 -23.01 -8.44 -10.83
CA ALA A 595 -23.01 -9.65 -11.65
C ALA A 595 -22.02 -9.60 -12.83
N GLY A 596 -21.89 -8.44 -13.47
CA GLY A 596 -20.93 -8.22 -14.54
C GLY A 596 -19.49 -8.28 -14.05
N LEU A 597 -19.18 -7.65 -12.90
CA LEU A 597 -17.86 -7.71 -12.29
C LEU A 597 -17.49 -9.14 -11.86
N PHE A 598 -18.40 -9.84 -11.20
CA PHE A 598 -18.20 -11.22 -10.80
C PHE A 598 -17.92 -12.12 -12.00
N MET A 599 -18.76 -12.04 -13.03
CA MET A 599 -18.62 -12.90 -14.20
C MET A 599 -17.40 -12.51 -15.05
N GLY A 600 -17.01 -11.24 -15.07
CA GLY A 600 -15.77 -10.82 -15.70
C GLY A 600 -14.55 -11.43 -15.01
N LEU A 601 -14.50 -11.42 -13.68
CA LEU A 601 -13.36 -11.97 -12.91
C LEU A 601 -13.34 -13.50 -12.88
N VAL A 602 -14.40 -14.13 -12.40
CA VAL A 602 -14.49 -15.59 -12.27
C VAL A 602 -14.60 -16.24 -13.66
N GLY A 603 -15.36 -15.63 -14.57
CA GLY A 603 -15.50 -16.13 -15.93
C GLY A 603 -14.19 -16.07 -16.70
N LEU A 604 -13.31 -15.08 -16.45
CA LEU A 604 -11.98 -15.05 -17.04
C LEU A 604 -11.12 -16.24 -16.60
N SER A 605 -11.04 -16.49 -15.29
CA SER A 605 -10.27 -17.63 -14.77
C SER A 605 -10.81 -18.98 -15.29
N ILE A 606 -12.14 -19.12 -15.35
CA ILE A 606 -12.78 -20.33 -15.91
C ILE A 606 -12.50 -20.42 -17.42
N ALA A 607 -12.57 -19.32 -18.17
CA ALA A 607 -12.34 -19.29 -19.60
C ALA A 607 -10.92 -19.73 -19.97
N CYS A 608 -9.90 -19.32 -19.20
CA CYS A 608 -8.52 -19.76 -19.42
C CYS A 608 -8.39 -21.29 -19.32
N GLY A 609 -8.91 -21.91 -18.25
CA GLY A 609 -8.84 -23.36 -18.11
C GLY A 609 -9.74 -24.10 -19.11
N LEU A 610 -10.92 -23.54 -19.41
CA LEU A 610 -11.90 -24.16 -20.31
C LEU A 610 -11.40 -24.18 -21.75
N HIS A 611 -10.71 -23.12 -22.19
CA HIS A 611 -10.06 -23.05 -23.51
C HIS A 611 -9.17 -24.27 -23.73
N TYR A 612 -8.20 -24.50 -22.85
CA TYR A 612 -7.30 -25.64 -22.98
C TYR A 612 -8.04 -26.97 -22.86
N CYS A 613 -8.86 -27.18 -21.82
CA CYS A 613 -9.50 -28.48 -21.59
C CYS A 613 -10.46 -28.88 -22.71
N VAL A 614 -11.21 -27.94 -23.30
CA VAL A 614 -12.13 -28.25 -24.41
C VAL A 614 -11.35 -28.66 -25.66
N ASN A 615 -10.30 -27.90 -25.98
CA ASN A 615 -9.44 -28.20 -27.13
C ASN A 615 -8.74 -29.55 -26.93
N ALA A 616 -8.17 -29.78 -25.74
CA ALA A 616 -7.49 -31.01 -25.38
C ALA A 616 -8.41 -32.24 -25.29
N ALA A 617 -9.68 -32.05 -24.91
CA ALA A 617 -10.68 -33.12 -24.86
C ALA A 617 -11.14 -33.59 -26.24
N LEU A 618 -10.98 -32.75 -27.27
CA LEU A 618 -11.50 -32.94 -28.62
C LEU A 618 -10.40 -33.17 -29.67
N ILE A 619 -9.16 -33.33 -29.25
CA ILE A 619 -8.00 -33.54 -30.13
C ILE A 619 -8.21 -34.75 -31.06
N GLY A 620 -7.79 -34.58 -32.32
CA GLY A 620 -7.77 -35.63 -33.35
C GLY A 620 -6.67 -36.70 -33.16
N PRO A 621 -6.42 -37.55 -34.19
CA PRO A 621 -5.33 -38.52 -34.14
C PRO A 621 -3.96 -37.82 -34.15
N ALA A 622 -2.99 -38.39 -33.43
CA ALA A 622 -1.60 -37.90 -33.40
C ALA A 622 -0.91 -38.13 -34.75
N GLN A 623 -0.20 -37.11 -35.23
CA GLN A 623 0.73 -37.19 -36.35
C GLN A 623 2.15 -37.21 -35.77
N HIS A 624 2.96 -38.19 -36.16
CA HIS A 624 4.33 -38.32 -35.71
C HIS A 624 5.29 -38.12 -36.87
N TYR A 625 6.27 -37.25 -36.70
CA TYR A 625 7.34 -37.00 -37.65
C TYR A 625 8.67 -36.74 -36.94
N PRO A 626 9.83 -36.97 -37.60
CA PRO A 626 11.13 -36.74 -37.00
C PRO A 626 11.31 -35.28 -36.57
N ALA A 627 11.82 -35.05 -35.35
CA ALA A 627 12.10 -33.72 -34.85
C ALA A 627 13.31 -33.11 -35.54
N VAL A 628 13.16 -31.89 -36.07
CA VAL A 628 14.25 -31.07 -36.60
C VAL A 628 14.44 -29.89 -35.65
N ILE A 629 15.54 -29.92 -34.89
CA ILE A 629 15.87 -28.90 -33.89
C ILE A 629 16.71 -27.82 -34.58
N VAL A 630 16.24 -26.57 -34.53
CA VAL A 630 16.90 -25.39 -35.13
C VAL A 630 17.65 -24.60 -34.08
N ASP A 631 17.12 -24.54 -32.86
CA ASP A 631 17.71 -23.82 -31.74
C ASP A 631 17.45 -24.56 -30.42
N SER A 632 18.23 -24.22 -29.39
CA SER A 632 18.17 -24.85 -28.08
C SER A 632 18.60 -23.89 -26.97
N HIS A 633 17.82 -23.80 -25.91
CA HIS A 633 18.13 -23.03 -24.70
C HIS A 633 18.24 -23.96 -23.49
N ALA A 634 19.31 -23.79 -22.73
CA ALA A 634 19.57 -24.57 -21.52
C ALA A 634 19.19 -23.74 -20.29
N ASP A 635 18.54 -24.40 -19.33
CA ASP A 635 18.21 -23.83 -18.02
C ASP A 635 19.43 -23.17 -17.35
N ASP A 636 19.33 -21.86 -17.09
CA ASP A 636 20.30 -21.08 -16.31
C ASP A 636 19.90 -21.06 -14.82
N PRO A 637 20.65 -21.75 -13.94
CA PRO A 637 20.33 -21.82 -12.52
C PRO A 637 20.45 -20.49 -11.77
N ASP A 638 21.07 -19.46 -12.37
CA ASP A 638 21.16 -18.11 -11.81
C ASP A 638 19.94 -17.23 -12.19
N VAL A 639 19.05 -17.71 -13.06
CA VAL A 639 17.80 -17.06 -13.48
C VAL A 639 16.62 -17.82 -12.87
N ASN A 640 15.77 -17.13 -12.10
CA ASN A 640 14.55 -17.77 -11.56
C ASN A 640 13.53 -17.99 -12.68
N ASP A 641 12.94 -19.18 -12.73
CA ASP A 641 11.93 -19.63 -13.72
C ASP A 641 12.47 -19.80 -15.16
N ASP A 642 13.75 -20.19 -15.32
CA ASP A 642 14.30 -20.62 -16.60
C ASP A 642 14.04 -22.13 -16.81
N ASP A 643 13.75 -22.55 -18.05
CA ASP A 643 13.41 -23.93 -18.40
C ASP A 643 14.25 -24.38 -19.61
N TYR A 644 14.42 -25.70 -19.79
CA TYR A 644 15.05 -26.24 -21.01
C TYR A 644 14.09 -26.11 -22.19
N GLU A 645 14.50 -25.43 -23.26
CA GLU A 645 13.66 -25.17 -24.43
C GLU A 645 14.32 -25.65 -25.72
N LEU A 646 13.51 -26.19 -26.63
CA LEU A 646 13.92 -26.58 -27.98
C LEU A 646 13.03 -25.90 -29.02
N THR A 647 13.66 -25.30 -30.03
CA THR A 647 12.95 -24.76 -31.19
C THR A 647 12.93 -25.80 -32.30
N ILE A 648 11.73 -26.29 -32.63
CA ILE A 648 11.53 -27.32 -33.65
C ILE A 648 10.88 -26.77 -34.92
N VAL A 649 11.21 -27.37 -36.06
CA VAL A 649 10.48 -27.13 -37.32
C VAL A 649 9.26 -28.04 -37.39
N MET A 650 8.09 -27.43 -37.54
CA MET A 650 6.84 -28.13 -37.81
C MET A 650 6.71 -28.56 -39.27
N ASP A 651 5.81 -29.49 -39.57
CA ASP A 651 5.58 -30.00 -40.93
C ASP A 651 5.19 -28.92 -41.96
N ASP A 652 4.62 -27.80 -41.51
CA ASP A 652 4.28 -26.65 -42.35
C ASP A 652 5.46 -25.70 -42.58
N GLY A 653 6.62 -25.99 -42.00
CA GLY A 653 7.84 -25.20 -42.08
C GLY A 653 7.91 -24.05 -41.07
N SER A 654 6.92 -23.92 -40.17
CA SER A 654 6.98 -22.96 -39.07
C SER A 654 7.87 -23.45 -37.93
N GLU A 655 8.43 -22.52 -37.17
CA GLU A 655 9.22 -22.82 -35.97
C GLU A 655 8.35 -22.72 -34.72
N ALA A 656 8.46 -23.70 -33.83
CA ALA A 656 7.75 -23.73 -32.56
C ALA A 656 8.73 -24.01 -31.41
N GLU A 657 8.64 -23.19 -30.38
CA GLU A 657 9.41 -23.33 -29.15
C GLU A 657 8.65 -24.23 -28.17
N ILE A 658 9.35 -25.23 -27.62
CA ILE A 658 8.78 -26.26 -26.75
C ILE A 658 9.65 -26.40 -25.50
N VAL A 659 8.99 -26.38 -24.35
CA VAL A 659 9.62 -26.67 -23.06
C VAL A 659 9.77 -28.18 -22.93
N VAL A 660 10.98 -28.64 -22.62
CA VAL A 660 11.31 -30.07 -22.55
C VAL A 660 11.96 -30.44 -21.22
N LEU A 661 11.91 -31.73 -20.88
CA LEU A 661 12.68 -32.26 -19.75
C LEU A 661 14.18 -32.25 -20.07
N GLU A 662 15.02 -32.04 -19.05
CA GLU A 662 16.49 -32.12 -19.14
C GLU A 662 16.95 -33.38 -19.90
N SER A 663 16.34 -34.54 -19.65
CA SER A 663 16.68 -35.78 -20.36
C SER A 663 16.41 -35.72 -21.87
N ILE A 664 15.32 -35.07 -22.28
CA ILE A 664 14.96 -34.91 -23.71
C ILE A 664 15.90 -33.90 -24.35
N TYR A 665 16.24 -32.83 -23.63
CA TYR A 665 17.23 -31.84 -24.03
C TYR A 665 18.62 -32.48 -24.24
N GLU A 666 19.10 -33.29 -23.29
CA GLU A 666 20.37 -34.01 -23.41
C GLU A 666 20.36 -34.97 -24.62
N MET A 667 19.29 -35.74 -24.82
CA MET A 667 19.15 -36.63 -25.98
C MET A 667 19.19 -35.84 -27.30
N ALA A 668 18.51 -34.70 -27.36
CA ALA A 668 18.57 -33.77 -28.49
C ALA A 668 20.01 -33.29 -28.75
N MET A 669 20.73 -32.87 -27.70
CA MET A 669 22.12 -32.40 -27.81
C MET A 669 23.10 -33.52 -28.21
N HIS A 670 22.80 -34.77 -27.87
CA HIS A 670 23.56 -35.95 -28.28
C HIS A 670 23.22 -36.45 -29.70
N GLY A 671 22.26 -35.82 -30.38
CA GLY A 671 21.84 -36.21 -31.73
C GLY A 671 21.05 -37.52 -31.75
N GLU A 672 20.40 -37.88 -30.65
CA GLU A 672 19.51 -39.04 -30.61
C GLU A 672 18.23 -38.77 -31.39
N PRO A 673 17.64 -39.79 -32.04
CA PRO A 673 16.41 -39.61 -32.81
C PRO A 673 15.24 -39.28 -31.88
N LEU A 674 14.58 -38.15 -32.12
CA LEU A 674 13.36 -37.70 -31.45
C LEU A 674 12.22 -37.57 -32.47
N GLU A 675 10.99 -37.78 -32.01
CA GLU A 675 9.76 -37.60 -32.80
C GLU A 675 8.91 -36.50 -32.19
N VAL A 676 8.38 -35.62 -33.05
CA VAL A 676 7.35 -34.65 -32.69
C VAL A 676 6.00 -35.34 -32.75
N CYS A 677 5.21 -35.16 -31.70
CA CYS A 677 3.81 -35.56 -31.62
C CYS A 677 2.94 -34.33 -31.87
N HIS A 678 2.38 -34.23 -33.08
CA HIS A 678 1.52 -33.13 -33.49
C HIS A 678 0.04 -33.53 -33.44
N LEU A 679 -0.74 -32.73 -32.73
CA LEU A 679 -2.14 -32.96 -32.41
C LEU A 679 -2.95 -31.68 -32.64
N GLU A 680 -4.01 -31.73 -33.45
CA GLU A 680 -4.85 -30.57 -33.75
C GLU A 680 -6.27 -30.73 -33.18
N SER A 681 -6.82 -29.64 -32.63
CA SER A 681 -8.21 -29.56 -32.19
C SER A 681 -9.14 -29.11 -33.34
N PRO A 682 -10.45 -29.42 -33.27
CA PRO A 682 -11.44 -28.94 -34.25
C PRO A 682 -11.59 -27.42 -34.32
N PHE A 683 -10.99 -26.69 -33.37
CA PHE A 683 -11.00 -25.22 -33.32
C PHE A 683 -9.67 -24.61 -33.80
N GLY A 684 -8.81 -25.41 -34.45
CA GLY A 684 -7.52 -24.98 -34.98
C GLY A 684 -6.48 -24.69 -33.90
N VAL A 685 -6.56 -25.38 -32.75
CA VAL A 685 -5.53 -25.30 -31.70
C VAL A 685 -4.55 -26.44 -31.89
N ILE A 686 -3.28 -26.09 -32.01
CA ILE A 686 -2.18 -27.02 -32.22
C ILE A 686 -1.52 -27.35 -30.89
N PHE A 687 -1.34 -28.64 -30.66
CA PHE A 687 -0.69 -29.21 -29.50
C PHE A 687 0.54 -30.01 -29.92
N LEU A 688 1.64 -29.80 -29.22
CA LEU A 688 2.93 -30.42 -29.48
C LEU A 688 3.47 -31.12 -28.23
N ASP A 689 4.19 -32.22 -28.48
CA ASP A 689 4.98 -32.96 -27.50
C ASP A 689 6.19 -33.57 -28.25
N ILE A 690 7.30 -33.82 -27.54
CA ILE A 690 8.51 -34.45 -28.10
C ILE A 690 8.83 -35.68 -27.29
N HIS A 691 8.93 -36.82 -27.97
CA HIS A 691 9.28 -38.09 -27.32
C HIS A 691 10.20 -38.94 -28.19
N THR A 692 10.79 -39.97 -27.58
CA THR A 692 11.59 -40.95 -28.32
C THR A 692 10.71 -41.79 -29.26
N PRO A 693 11.23 -42.26 -30.41
CA PRO A 693 10.50 -43.12 -31.33
C PRO A 693 10.00 -44.36 -30.59
N LYS A 694 8.70 -44.64 -30.69
CA LYS A 694 8.18 -45.90 -30.15
C LYS A 694 8.74 -47.03 -30.99
N ILE A 695 9.64 -47.83 -30.41
CA ILE A 695 10.02 -49.11 -31.00
C ILE A 695 8.73 -49.90 -31.16
N ASN A 696 8.33 -50.15 -32.41
CA ASN A 696 7.22 -51.05 -32.72
C ASN A 696 7.54 -52.45 -32.15
N THR A 697 7.16 -52.72 -30.91
CA THR A 697 6.91 -54.08 -30.44
C THR A 697 5.58 -54.52 -31.05
N GLN A 698 5.61 -54.85 -32.34
CA GLN A 698 4.63 -55.77 -32.90
C GLN A 698 4.85 -57.13 -32.23
N GLY A 699 3.84 -57.55 -31.46
CA GLY A 699 3.67 -58.87 -30.87
C GLY A 699 2.22 -59.05 -30.46
#